data_AF-Q19954-F1
#
_entry.id   AF-Q19954-F1
#
_cell.length_a   1.000
_cell.length_b   1.000
_cell.length_c   1.000
_cell.angle_alpha   90.00
_cell.angle_beta   90.00
_cell.angle_gamma   90.00
#
_symmetry.space_group_name_H-M   'P 1'
#
loop_
_entity.id
_entity.type
_entity.pdbx_description
1 polymer ?
#
loop_
_entity_poly.entity_id
_entity_poly.type
_entity_poly.pdbx_seq_one_letter_code
_entity_poly.pdbx_strand_id
1 'polypeptide(L)'
;MDETHENEASDSFDPVFENSYHDDVTFNTEDDDEPPLEPRFKYERLKGEETLPFMKTATFTSIDLHDKFIAIGTATGLIYILDHHGYGNFDSVPPLKPHRCAVSKVKFDETGSYVLSCANDSKIVVSGVGNDKLCCTINIQVMPKSIYFSPDFIRQQSGHCFIMGERNLVLYEKRMFQYKASSLYSGSERDGFIHCCSWNENLIAFTNDTGTRVYERGAERIITSVQPSHDVDRVRSSRSPPKHTWMPENNLVIGWADTVTILKIRDDDGVKKGEVHHIFHVSMFICGISYIPESGIDNMELFLVGLQLEGEDFDDCASVISTVTTLTALESSACTILKTSVIRPLGLKEFELQSEDMIESVKLSNHTLPYMIHGLGIPYLATYFILTTKHIIMAVPYGPEDGIRWRLKYKLYDEALDMAKHNADLLSKTDLSPKKVGRMIIEGYLTGKRARAAASRLPLICGECKEEWEWAVNQFEEVKLCTLLAEVLPDGTPTLDPECYQKVLIACLFNNVKQFRKLVQTWSPDLYMTSFIIDRTQWRIQQISKSGNLADVDETERVLMDALAHLYLYERKYESALKILMSCQDFQIFNVIDKHQLFDLVKDQITELMNINSERALRLLLDNADSVEPSFVMEKIGRQPKLQLAYLTKLMSRNEGTEFADKAVQLYAEYDQKKLLPFLRKNANYNVNKARKLCSDKGYIEETIYLLAKSGNHYDAVKMMVREYRNMEKVIDYCKDQNDPDLWIHLLGVVAEFPAHFSQLIIEASNCLDPLLIMDKLPDDSDIPNLSEALDKLLVDYTNHAELQQCCYDSTLNDLNVLTQGLISAADESVSVNIVSRCSLCAQIIINSNQETTKKFSDIKVFKCGHIFHLACSTSEMERRQSIEEGLCIACSDQIELINV
;
A
#
# COMPACT_ATOMS: atom_id res chain seq x y z
N MET A 1 -21.11 61.90 -2.50
CA MET A 1 -22.33 61.20 -2.98
C MET A 1 -22.37 59.87 -2.23
N ASP A 2 -22.47 59.87 -0.90
CA ASP A 2 -23.63 60.32 -0.08
C ASP A 2 -24.87 59.53 -0.52
N GLU A 3 -25.51 58.66 0.25
CA GLU A 3 -25.76 58.63 1.70
C GLU A 3 -25.98 57.19 2.21
N THR A 4 -25.59 56.99 3.47
CA THR A 4 -25.86 55.86 4.36
C THR A 4 -27.33 55.76 4.77
N HIS A 5 -27.88 54.55 4.83
CA HIS A 5 -29.01 54.22 5.71
C HIS A 5 -28.77 52.85 6.35
N GLU A 6 -28.42 52.88 7.63
CA GLU A 6 -28.48 51.76 8.57
C GLU A 6 -29.95 51.48 8.90
N ASN A 7 -30.32 50.19 8.93
CA ASN A 7 -31.48 49.70 9.67
C ASN A 7 -31.09 48.37 10.31
N GLU A 8 -30.97 48.40 11.63
CA GLU A 8 -30.87 47.25 12.51
C GLU A 8 -32.21 46.49 12.49
N ALA A 9 -32.17 45.19 12.22
CA ALA A 9 -33.23 44.26 12.56
C ALA A 9 -32.59 43.00 13.14
N SER A 10 -32.69 42.88 14.46
CA SER A 10 -32.43 41.68 15.23
C SER A 10 -33.42 40.59 14.83
N ASP A 11 -32.95 39.45 14.35
CA ASP A 11 -33.74 38.22 14.35
C ASP A 11 -32.97 37.12 15.06
N SER A 12 -33.66 36.54 16.04
CA SER A 12 -33.22 35.59 17.04
C SER A 12 -32.76 34.25 16.46
N PHE A 13 -31.64 33.78 16.99
CA PHE A 13 -31.15 32.41 16.88
C PHE A 13 -32.11 31.43 17.55
N ASP A 14 -32.54 30.41 16.82
CA ASP A 14 -33.05 29.15 17.37
C ASP A 14 -32.41 27.99 16.58
N PRO A 15 -31.41 27.29 17.12
CA PRO A 15 -30.96 26.03 16.57
C PRO A 15 -31.69 24.91 17.33
N VAL A 16 -32.82 24.46 16.79
CA VAL A 16 -33.46 23.20 17.21
C VAL A 16 -32.59 22.05 16.73
N PHE A 17 -31.64 21.63 17.56
CA PHE A 17 -31.00 20.31 17.44
C PHE A 17 -31.87 19.30 18.19
N GLU A 18 -32.82 18.69 17.49
CA GLU A 18 -33.45 17.46 17.98
C GLU A 18 -32.48 16.29 17.80
N ASN A 19 -32.07 15.74 18.94
CA ASN A 19 -31.42 14.44 19.06
C ASN A 19 -32.38 13.33 18.61
N SER A 20 -32.11 12.70 17.47
CA SER A 20 -32.53 11.33 17.19
C SER A 20 -31.33 10.51 16.74
N TYR A 21 -30.63 9.92 17.73
CA TYR A 21 -29.78 8.77 17.51
C TYR A 21 -30.69 7.55 17.28
N HIS A 22 -30.35 6.74 16.27
CA HIS A 22 -31.07 5.59 15.71
C HIS A 22 -32.22 5.94 14.77
N ASP A 23 -31.93 5.96 13.46
CA ASP A 23 -32.81 5.39 12.44
C ASP A 23 -32.00 4.98 11.21
N ASP A 24 -32.38 3.84 10.64
CA ASP A 24 -31.79 3.17 9.49
C ASP A 24 -31.56 4.13 8.32
N VAL A 25 -30.30 4.27 7.89
CA VAL A 25 -29.98 4.98 6.63
C VAL A 25 -30.25 4.01 5.48
N THR A 26 -31.52 3.87 5.12
CA THR A 26 -31.90 3.41 3.79
C THR A 26 -31.34 4.42 2.78
N PHE A 27 -30.49 3.93 1.89
CA PHE A 27 -30.02 4.71 0.75
C PHE A 27 -31.24 5.02 -0.14
N ASN A 28 -31.80 6.23 -0.03
CA ASN A 28 -32.68 6.76 -1.08
C ASN A 28 -31.83 6.94 -2.34
N THR A 29 -31.78 5.90 -3.17
CA THR A 29 -31.41 5.96 -4.59
C THR A 29 -32.57 6.57 -5.38
N GLU A 30 -32.85 7.84 -5.13
CA GLU A 30 -33.70 8.64 -6.00
C GLU A 30 -32.88 9.03 -7.24
N ASP A 31 -32.78 8.08 -8.17
CA ASP A 31 -32.54 8.15 -9.63
C ASP A 31 -32.13 6.73 -10.09
N ASP A 32 -32.96 5.71 -9.83
CA ASP A 32 -32.74 4.30 -10.22
C ASP A 32 -33.18 4.04 -11.68
N ASP A 33 -32.90 4.98 -12.59
CA ASP A 33 -32.94 4.67 -14.02
C ASP A 33 -31.60 4.00 -14.37
N GLU A 34 -31.67 2.69 -14.71
CA GLU A 34 -30.53 1.95 -15.23
C GLU A 34 -29.90 2.76 -16.37
N PRO A 35 -28.57 3.02 -16.33
CA PRO A 35 -27.94 3.83 -17.36
C PRO A 35 -28.17 3.16 -18.73
N PRO A 36 -28.37 3.93 -19.80
CA PRO A 36 -28.53 3.36 -21.14
C PRO A 36 -27.29 2.53 -21.50
N LEU A 37 -27.39 1.66 -22.51
CA LEU A 37 -26.21 0.94 -22.99
C LEU A 37 -25.14 1.93 -23.49
N GLU A 38 -23.88 1.63 -23.17
CA GLU A 38 -22.74 2.45 -23.62
C GLU A 38 -22.66 2.42 -25.17
N PRO A 39 -22.62 3.59 -25.84
CA PRO A 39 -22.43 3.64 -27.28
C PRO A 39 -21.12 2.97 -27.71
N ARG A 40 -21.14 2.19 -28.80
CA ARG A 40 -19.93 1.59 -29.37
C ARG A 40 -19.24 2.50 -30.38
N PHE A 41 -19.95 3.48 -30.96
CA PHE A 41 -19.43 4.38 -31.98
C PHE A 41 -19.89 5.82 -31.76
N LYS A 42 -19.03 6.75 -32.18
CA LYS A 42 -19.39 8.15 -32.43
C LYS A 42 -19.67 8.36 -33.91
N TYR A 43 -20.56 9.29 -34.23
CA TYR A 43 -20.96 9.55 -35.60
C TYR A 43 -20.50 10.93 -36.04
N GLU A 44 -19.57 10.98 -36.98
CA GLU A 44 -19.00 12.21 -37.51
C GLU A 44 -19.38 12.36 -38.98
N ARG A 45 -19.91 13.53 -39.35
CA ARG A 45 -20.08 13.85 -40.77
C ARG A 45 -18.71 14.07 -41.40
N LEU A 46 -18.42 13.41 -42.53
CA LEU A 46 -17.25 13.74 -43.32
C LEU A 46 -17.39 15.20 -43.81
N LYS A 47 -16.41 16.03 -43.46
CA LYS A 47 -16.35 17.46 -43.78
C LYS A 47 -15.00 17.78 -44.40
N GLY A 48 -14.67 17.21 -45.55
CA GLY A 48 -13.48 17.64 -46.28
C GLY A 48 -13.71 19.03 -46.88
N GLU A 49 -12.72 19.91 -46.79
CA GLU A 49 -12.79 21.28 -47.36
C GLU A 49 -13.06 21.26 -48.88
N GLU A 50 -12.53 20.25 -49.58
CA GLU A 50 -12.75 20.05 -51.03
C GLU A 50 -14.01 19.24 -51.36
N THR A 51 -14.56 18.48 -50.42
CA THR A 51 -15.82 17.71 -50.62
C THR A 51 -17.06 18.57 -50.46
N LEU A 52 -17.01 19.56 -49.56
CA LEU A 52 -18.13 20.43 -49.22
C LEU A 52 -18.89 21.04 -50.43
N PRO A 53 -18.24 21.49 -51.52
CA PRO A 53 -18.95 22.11 -52.64
C PRO A 53 -19.96 21.17 -53.32
N PHE A 54 -19.56 19.93 -53.63
CA PHE A 54 -20.48 19.01 -54.29
C PHE A 54 -21.42 18.32 -53.31
N MET A 55 -21.04 18.14 -52.04
CA MET A 55 -21.98 17.61 -51.03
C MET A 55 -23.21 18.51 -50.87
N LYS A 56 -23.09 19.83 -51.09
CA LYS A 56 -24.22 20.76 -51.04
C LYS A 56 -25.26 20.53 -52.14
N THR A 57 -24.81 20.15 -53.34
CA THR A 57 -25.69 20.09 -54.53
C THR A 57 -26.01 18.67 -54.97
N ALA A 58 -25.08 17.73 -54.77
CA ALA A 58 -25.25 16.35 -55.18
C ALA A 58 -26.34 15.66 -54.35
N THR A 59 -26.98 14.69 -54.97
CA THR A 59 -27.83 13.71 -54.27
C THR A 59 -27.13 12.38 -54.42
N PHE A 60 -26.69 11.79 -53.32
CA PHE A 60 -25.97 10.52 -53.32
C PHE A 60 -26.93 9.36 -53.53
N THR A 61 -26.49 8.36 -54.29
CA THR A 61 -27.35 7.22 -54.71
C THR A 61 -26.71 5.86 -54.49
N SER A 62 -25.39 5.78 -54.38
CA SER A 62 -24.68 4.54 -54.08
C SER A 62 -23.31 4.82 -53.50
N ILE A 63 -22.78 3.86 -52.76
CA ILE A 63 -21.46 3.91 -52.13
C ILE A 63 -20.81 2.53 -52.16
N ASP A 64 -19.49 2.51 -52.23
CA ASP A 64 -18.67 1.33 -51.94
C ASP A 64 -17.35 1.75 -51.31
N LEU A 65 -16.72 0.84 -50.56
CA LEU A 65 -15.50 1.09 -49.79
C LEU A 65 -14.36 0.19 -50.29
N HIS A 66 -13.17 0.76 -50.30
CA HIS A 66 -11.89 0.10 -50.47
C HIS A 66 -10.97 0.52 -49.30
N ASP A 67 -9.89 -0.22 -49.02
CA ASP A 67 -8.97 0.05 -47.91
C ASP A 67 -8.35 1.46 -47.91
N LYS A 68 -8.33 2.12 -49.08
CA LYS A 68 -7.79 3.46 -49.32
C LYS A 68 -8.85 4.48 -49.69
N PHE A 69 -9.99 4.04 -50.24
CA PHE A 69 -10.90 4.92 -50.97
C PHE A 69 -12.37 4.66 -50.66
N ILE A 70 -13.19 5.69 -50.87
CA ILE A 70 -14.65 5.64 -50.91
C ILE A 70 -15.09 6.05 -52.31
N ALA A 71 -15.95 5.26 -52.95
CA ALA A 71 -16.60 5.62 -54.21
C ALA A 71 -18.05 6.02 -53.94
N ILE A 72 -18.48 7.15 -54.47
CA ILE A 72 -19.85 7.68 -54.27
C ILE A 72 -20.50 7.99 -55.61
N GLY A 73 -21.56 7.25 -55.93
CA GLY A 73 -22.42 7.51 -57.07
C GLY A 73 -23.46 8.59 -56.77
N THR A 74 -23.82 9.38 -57.79
CA THR A 74 -24.77 10.49 -57.67
C THR A 74 -25.96 10.39 -58.62
N ALA A 75 -27.03 11.12 -58.30
CA ALA A 75 -28.23 11.23 -59.12
C ALA A 75 -27.97 11.80 -60.53
N THR A 76 -26.86 12.53 -60.72
CA THR A 76 -26.44 13.12 -62.01
C THR A 76 -25.55 12.21 -62.85
N GLY A 77 -25.23 11.00 -62.38
CA GLY A 77 -24.39 10.04 -63.11
C GLY A 77 -22.88 10.16 -62.88
N LEU A 78 -22.47 11.00 -61.93
CA LEU A 78 -21.06 11.16 -61.54
C LEU A 78 -20.69 10.17 -60.44
N ILE A 79 -19.43 9.73 -60.43
CA ILE A 79 -18.82 8.97 -59.34
C ILE A 79 -17.63 9.74 -58.79
N TYR A 80 -17.67 10.01 -57.49
CA TYR A 80 -16.60 10.68 -56.75
C TYR A 80 -15.74 9.63 -56.04
N ILE A 81 -14.42 9.76 -56.11
CA ILE A 81 -13.46 8.94 -55.37
C ILE A 81 -12.84 9.82 -54.29
N LEU A 82 -12.91 9.37 -53.04
CA LEU A 82 -12.44 10.08 -51.85
C LEU A 82 -11.53 9.18 -51.03
N ASP A 83 -10.68 9.74 -50.18
CA ASP A 83 -10.11 8.99 -49.06
C ASP A 83 -11.14 8.80 -47.93
N HIS A 84 -10.76 8.07 -46.87
CA HIS A 84 -11.66 7.79 -45.73
C HIS A 84 -12.00 9.02 -44.88
N HIS A 85 -11.22 10.09 -44.98
CA HIS A 85 -11.49 11.35 -44.29
C HIS A 85 -12.35 12.31 -45.13
N GLY A 86 -12.71 11.90 -46.35
CA GLY A 86 -13.53 12.68 -47.27
C GLY A 86 -12.74 13.72 -48.06
N TYR A 87 -11.43 13.56 -48.24
CA TYR A 87 -10.66 14.38 -49.18
C TYR A 87 -10.65 13.75 -50.57
N GLY A 88 -10.76 14.59 -51.60
CA GLY A 88 -10.63 14.19 -52.99
C GLY A 88 -10.14 15.37 -53.80
N ASN A 89 -8.92 15.25 -54.37
CA ASN A 89 -8.31 16.31 -55.17
C ASN A 89 -8.96 16.35 -56.57
N PHE A 90 -10.12 16.99 -56.66
CA PHE A 90 -10.92 17.06 -57.88
C PHE A 90 -10.35 17.99 -58.96
N ASP A 91 -9.39 18.84 -58.59
CA ASP A 91 -8.66 19.68 -59.53
C ASP A 91 -7.68 18.84 -60.37
N SER A 92 -7.05 17.84 -59.75
CA SER A 92 -6.10 16.94 -60.43
C SER A 92 -6.77 15.68 -60.98
N VAL A 93 -7.80 15.17 -60.30
CA VAL A 93 -8.52 13.95 -60.65
C VAL A 93 -10.02 14.24 -60.70
N PRO A 94 -10.58 14.60 -61.86
CA PRO A 94 -11.98 14.94 -61.96
C PRO A 94 -12.87 13.74 -61.63
N PRO A 95 -14.10 13.96 -61.12
CA PRO A 95 -15.06 12.88 -60.91
C PRO A 95 -15.33 12.09 -62.19
N LEU A 96 -15.47 10.77 -62.05
CA LEU A 96 -15.77 9.89 -63.17
C LEU A 96 -17.18 10.20 -63.70
N LYS A 97 -17.37 10.16 -65.02
CA LYS A 97 -18.66 10.45 -65.68
C LYS A 97 -19.17 9.27 -66.53
N PRO A 98 -19.33 8.07 -65.95
CA PRO A 98 -19.73 6.88 -66.72
C PRO A 98 -21.19 6.94 -67.20
N HIS A 99 -22.07 7.62 -66.46
CA HIS A 99 -23.51 7.55 -66.65
C HIS A 99 -24.15 8.92 -66.89
N ARG A 100 -25.34 8.91 -67.49
CA ARG A 100 -26.18 10.10 -67.72
C ARG A 100 -27.37 10.20 -66.77
N CYS A 101 -27.56 9.21 -65.93
CA CYS A 101 -28.62 9.13 -64.93
C CYS A 101 -28.06 8.64 -63.59
N ALA A 102 -28.91 8.56 -62.58
CA ALA A 102 -28.53 8.15 -61.23
C ALA A 102 -27.72 6.84 -61.22
N VAL A 103 -26.53 6.88 -60.62
CA VAL A 103 -25.67 5.70 -60.49
C VAL A 103 -26.31 4.76 -59.47
N SER A 104 -26.86 3.64 -59.95
CA SER A 104 -27.61 2.68 -59.15
C SER A 104 -26.72 1.89 -58.19
N LYS A 105 -25.54 1.48 -58.66
CA LYS A 105 -24.54 0.74 -57.87
C LYS A 105 -23.14 1.10 -58.33
N VAL A 106 -22.22 1.09 -57.36
CA VAL A 106 -20.78 1.15 -57.58
C VAL A 106 -20.13 0.00 -56.81
N LYS A 107 -19.05 -0.56 -57.35
CA LYS A 107 -18.21 -1.56 -56.68
C LYS A 107 -16.74 -1.41 -57.04
N PHE A 108 -15.86 -1.41 -56.06
CA PHE A 108 -14.41 -1.50 -56.28
C PHE A 108 -14.00 -2.95 -56.59
N ASP A 109 -12.94 -3.11 -57.36
CA ASP A 109 -12.20 -4.38 -57.41
C ASP A 109 -11.35 -4.55 -56.14
N GLU A 110 -10.81 -5.74 -55.92
CA GLU A 110 -10.01 -6.09 -54.73
C GLU A 110 -8.80 -5.17 -54.51
N THR A 111 -8.24 -4.56 -55.56
CA THR A 111 -7.06 -3.67 -55.44
C THR A 111 -7.41 -2.18 -55.38
N GLY A 112 -8.67 -1.83 -55.65
CA GLY A 112 -9.14 -0.45 -55.76
C GLY A 112 -8.66 0.29 -57.01
N SER A 113 -8.15 -0.43 -58.02
CA SER A 113 -7.69 0.16 -59.29
C SER A 113 -8.82 0.42 -60.29
N TYR A 114 -10.00 -0.15 -60.08
CA TYR A 114 -11.17 -0.05 -60.94
C TYR A 114 -12.47 0.06 -60.13
N VAL A 115 -13.43 0.78 -60.70
CA VAL A 115 -14.81 0.87 -60.20
C VAL A 115 -15.77 0.37 -61.26
N LEU A 116 -16.53 -0.67 -60.92
CA LEU A 116 -17.68 -1.14 -61.70
C LEU A 116 -18.89 -0.29 -61.32
N SER A 117 -19.63 0.18 -62.32
CA SER A 117 -20.80 1.01 -62.12
C SER A 117 -21.93 0.63 -63.06
N CYS A 118 -23.16 0.84 -62.61
CA CYS A 118 -24.35 0.65 -63.43
C CYS A 118 -25.41 1.71 -63.14
N ALA A 119 -26.23 1.99 -64.15
CA ALA A 119 -27.34 2.93 -64.06
C ALA A 119 -28.47 2.52 -65.02
N ASN A 120 -29.58 3.25 -64.97
CA ASN A 120 -30.74 3.06 -65.84
C ASN A 120 -30.55 3.65 -67.25
N ASP A 121 -29.31 3.89 -67.69
CA ASP A 121 -28.95 4.38 -69.02
C ASP A 121 -28.43 3.28 -69.95
N SER A 122 -28.81 2.02 -69.65
CA SER A 122 -28.47 0.85 -70.45
C SER A 122 -26.97 0.56 -70.53
N LYS A 123 -26.21 0.93 -69.51
CA LYS A 123 -24.76 0.72 -69.45
C LYS A 123 -24.28 0.07 -68.16
N ILE A 124 -23.26 -0.75 -68.30
CA ILE A 124 -22.34 -1.13 -67.23
C ILE A 124 -20.96 -0.63 -67.62
N VAL A 125 -20.28 0.04 -66.70
CA VAL A 125 -18.99 0.68 -66.98
C VAL A 125 -17.97 0.24 -65.95
N VAL A 126 -16.86 -0.31 -66.43
CA VAL A 126 -15.62 -0.47 -65.64
C VAL A 126 -14.80 0.79 -65.88
N SER A 127 -14.66 1.60 -64.83
CA SER A 127 -13.88 2.84 -64.85
C SER A 127 -12.56 2.64 -64.11
N GLY A 128 -11.52 3.28 -64.61
CA GLY A 128 -10.19 3.22 -64.03
C GLY A 128 -9.99 4.20 -62.88
N VAL A 129 -9.36 3.75 -61.80
CA VAL A 129 -8.82 4.59 -60.71
C VAL A 129 -7.31 4.56 -60.83
N GLY A 130 -6.76 5.46 -61.67
CA GLY A 130 -5.33 5.49 -62.00
C GLY A 130 -4.85 4.42 -63.00
N ASN A 131 -5.74 3.58 -63.55
CA ASN A 131 -5.42 2.55 -64.53
C ASN A 131 -6.51 2.43 -65.60
N ASP A 132 -6.16 2.43 -66.88
CA ASP A 132 -7.12 2.42 -68.00
C ASP A 132 -7.20 1.09 -68.75
N LYS A 133 -6.33 0.11 -68.47
CA LYS A 133 -6.14 -1.10 -69.29
C LYS A 133 -7.38 -1.99 -69.40
N LEU A 134 -8.19 -2.07 -68.34
CA LEU A 134 -9.41 -2.89 -68.29
C LEU A 134 -10.69 -2.06 -68.38
N CYS A 135 -10.58 -0.75 -68.60
CA CYS A 135 -11.75 0.11 -68.76
C CYS A 135 -12.62 -0.37 -69.92
N CYS A 136 -13.92 -0.46 -69.68
CA CYS A 136 -14.86 -0.87 -70.70
C CYS A 136 -16.26 -0.31 -70.44
N THR A 137 -17.06 -0.23 -71.49
CA THR A 137 -18.49 0.07 -71.41
C THR A 137 -19.25 -1.02 -72.13
N ILE A 138 -20.14 -1.70 -71.43
CA ILE A 138 -21.03 -2.70 -71.98
C ILE A 138 -22.42 -2.09 -72.08
N ASN A 139 -22.96 -2.06 -73.30
CA ASN A 139 -24.36 -1.69 -73.51
C ASN A 139 -25.25 -2.91 -73.22
N ILE A 140 -26.26 -2.72 -72.39
CA ILE A 140 -27.19 -3.75 -71.95
C ILE A 140 -28.62 -3.34 -72.26
N GLN A 141 -29.48 -4.31 -72.55
CA GLN A 141 -30.90 -4.07 -72.88
C GLN A 141 -31.83 -4.19 -71.66
N VAL A 142 -31.26 -4.33 -70.47
CA VAL A 142 -31.97 -4.51 -69.20
C VAL A 142 -31.55 -3.44 -68.20
N MET A 143 -32.29 -3.31 -67.11
CA MET A 143 -32.00 -2.35 -66.03
C MET A 143 -31.30 -3.07 -64.87
N PRO A 144 -29.98 -2.97 -64.75
CA PRO A 144 -29.22 -3.70 -63.75
C PRO A 144 -29.57 -3.19 -62.35
N LYS A 145 -29.72 -4.11 -61.39
CA LYS A 145 -30.06 -3.79 -59.99
C LYS A 145 -28.92 -4.08 -59.03
N SER A 146 -28.04 -5.01 -59.38
CA SER A 146 -26.84 -5.35 -58.62
C SER A 146 -25.68 -5.67 -59.56
N ILE A 147 -24.46 -5.40 -59.11
CA ILE A 147 -23.21 -5.66 -59.83
C ILE A 147 -22.13 -6.04 -58.83
N TYR A 148 -21.15 -6.84 -59.24
CA TYR A 148 -20.00 -7.20 -58.40
C TYR A 148 -18.83 -7.69 -59.26
N PHE A 149 -17.59 -7.42 -58.85
CA PHE A 149 -16.39 -7.96 -59.50
C PHE A 149 -16.08 -9.39 -59.03
N SER A 150 -15.46 -10.21 -59.87
CA SER A 150 -14.78 -11.40 -59.36
C SER A 150 -13.65 -10.97 -58.41
N PRO A 151 -13.40 -11.67 -57.30
CA PRO A 151 -12.26 -11.35 -56.42
C PRO A 151 -10.95 -11.25 -57.21
N ASP A 152 -10.72 -12.18 -58.13
CA ASP A 152 -9.53 -12.23 -58.98
C ASP A 152 -9.64 -11.38 -60.27
N PHE A 153 -10.50 -10.35 -60.32
CA PHE A 153 -10.76 -9.55 -61.52
C PHE A 153 -9.48 -9.03 -62.19
N ILE A 154 -8.48 -8.60 -61.42
CA ILE A 154 -7.22 -8.07 -61.98
C ILE A 154 -6.23 -9.17 -62.40
N ARG A 155 -6.36 -10.38 -61.85
CA ARG A 155 -5.39 -11.44 -62.07
C ARG A 155 -5.31 -11.80 -63.55
N GLN A 156 -4.09 -11.85 -64.07
CA GLN A 156 -3.87 -12.35 -65.42
C GLN A 156 -4.39 -13.79 -65.50
N GLN A 157 -5.18 -14.10 -66.54
CA GLN A 157 -5.87 -15.39 -66.77
C GLN A 157 -7.19 -15.64 -66.01
N SER A 158 -7.71 -14.71 -65.19
CA SER A 158 -9.04 -14.88 -64.55
C SER A 158 -10.23 -14.63 -65.49
N GLY A 159 -9.97 -14.20 -66.72
CA GLY A 159 -10.99 -13.70 -67.64
C GLY A 159 -11.56 -12.33 -67.24
N HIS A 160 -11.00 -11.65 -66.22
CA HIS A 160 -11.43 -10.33 -65.77
C HIS A 160 -12.94 -10.26 -65.53
N CYS A 161 -13.45 -11.23 -64.79
CA CYS A 161 -14.88 -11.48 -64.68
C CYS A 161 -15.60 -10.47 -63.76
N PHE A 162 -16.86 -10.17 -64.09
CA PHE A 162 -17.80 -9.52 -63.17
C PHE A 162 -19.23 -10.01 -63.44
N ILE A 163 -20.13 -9.79 -62.47
CA ILE A 163 -21.54 -10.19 -62.56
C ILE A 163 -22.47 -8.99 -62.57
N MET A 164 -23.63 -9.18 -63.18
CA MET A 164 -24.78 -8.28 -63.17
C MET A 164 -26.00 -9.08 -62.73
N GLY A 165 -26.70 -8.58 -61.71
CA GLY A 165 -28.02 -9.04 -61.34
C GLY A 165 -29.11 -8.13 -61.91
N GLU A 166 -30.02 -8.74 -62.64
CA GLU A 166 -31.32 -8.20 -63.01
C GLU A 166 -32.37 -9.27 -62.66
N ARG A 167 -33.24 -9.73 -63.55
CA ARG A 167 -34.05 -10.95 -63.34
C ARG A 167 -33.17 -12.20 -63.49
N ASN A 168 -32.13 -12.09 -64.30
CA ASN A 168 -31.09 -13.09 -64.48
C ASN A 168 -29.81 -12.65 -63.78
N LEU A 169 -29.02 -13.63 -63.32
CA LEU A 169 -27.65 -13.41 -62.89
C LEU A 169 -26.74 -13.69 -64.09
N VAL A 170 -26.11 -12.65 -64.63
CA VAL A 170 -25.28 -12.75 -65.83
C VAL A 170 -23.82 -12.48 -65.47
N LEU A 171 -22.96 -13.40 -65.86
CA LEU A 171 -21.50 -13.27 -65.79
C LEU A 171 -20.97 -12.67 -67.09
N TYR A 172 -20.08 -11.70 -66.99
CA TYR A 172 -19.31 -11.16 -68.09
C TYR A 172 -17.85 -11.59 -67.96
N GLU A 173 -17.32 -12.22 -69.00
CA GLU A 173 -15.94 -12.70 -69.07
C GLU A 173 -15.25 -12.09 -70.29
N LYS A 174 -14.07 -11.49 -70.10
CA LYS A 174 -13.27 -10.92 -71.18
C LYS A 174 -12.64 -12.04 -72.00
N ARG A 175 -13.03 -12.16 -73.27
CA ARG A 175 -12.47 -13.07 -74.26
C ARG A 175 -11.88 -12.29 -75.43
N MET A 176 -10.57 -12.46 -75.67
CA MET A 176 -9.78 -11.76 -76.70
C MET A 176 -9.84 -10.22 -76.57
N PHE A 177 -10.93 -9.60 -77.02
CA PHE A 177 -11.15 -8.15 -77.03
C PHE A 177 -12.54 -7.71 -76.54
N GLN A 178 -13.45 -8.65 -76.25
CA GLN A 178 -14.81 -8.33 -75.87
C GLN A 178 -15.24 -9.12 -74.65
N TYR A 179 -16.21 -8.58 -73.91
CA TYR A 179 -16.85 -9.28 -72.82
C TYR A 179 -17.97 -10.16 -73.35
N LYS A 180 -17.89 -11.46 -73.08
CA LYS A 180 -18.94 -12.44 -73.38
C LYS A 180 -19.84 -12.59 -72.16
N ALA A 181 -21.15 -12.50 -72.36
CA ALA A 181 -22.16 -12.74 -71.34
C ALA A 181 -22.53 -14.23 -71.25
N SER A 182 -22.67 -14.77 -70.04
CA SER A 182 -23.26 -16.09 -69.76
C SER A 182 -24.26 -16.00 -68.60
N SER A 183 -25.43 -16.61 -68.75
CA SER A 183 -26.42 -16.67 -67.66
C SER A 183 -26.01 -17.74 -66.66
N LEU A 184 -25.82 -17.36 -65.40
CA LEU A 184 -25.61 -18.29 -64.27
C LEU A 184 -26.94 -18.71 -63.63
N TYR A 185 -27.94 -17.84 -63.70
CA TYR A 185 -29.29 -18.10 -63.21
C TYR A 185 -30.29 -17.30 -64.06
N SER A 186 -31.38 -17.96 -64.44
CA SER A 186 -32.47 -17.33 -65.20
C SER A 186 -33.74 -17.30 -64.34
N GLY A 187 -34.12 -16.12 -63.86
CA GLY A 187 -35.29 -15.92 -63.00
C GLY A 187 -36.60 -15.83 -63.79
N SER A 188 -37.68 -16.28 -63.17
CA SER A 188 -39.05 -16.08 -63.64
C SER A 188 -39.58 -14.71 -63.23
N GLU A 189 -40.74 -14.31 -63.73
CA GLU A 189 -41.40 -13.06 -63.29
C GLU A 189 -41.75 -13.07 -61.79
N ARG A 190 -42.02 -14.25 -61.22
CA ARG A 190 -42.32 -14.41 -59.79
C ARG A 190 -41.10 -14.23 -58.90
N ASP A 191 -39.90 -14.44 -59.44
CA ASP A 191 -38.67 -14.28 -58.68
C ASP A 191 -38.33 -12.80 -58.41
N GLY A 192 -38.92 -11.87 -59.17
CA GLY A 192 -38.59 -10.44 -59.08
C GLY A 192 -37.20 -10.12 -59.66
N PHE A 193 -36.61 -9.01 -59.23
CA PHE A 193 -35.25 -8.60 -59.64
C PHE A 193 -34.22 -8.94 -58.55
N ILE A 194 -32.99 -9.17 -58.95
CA ILE A 194 -31.84 -9.43 -58.09
C ILE A 194 -31.28 -8.09 -57.59
N HIS A 195 -31.79 -7.62 -56.46
CA HIS A 195 -31.44 -6.32 -55.87
C HIS A 195 -30.11 -6.32 -55.12
N CYS A 196 -29.60 -7.49 -54.74
CA CYS A 196 -28.29 -7.63 -54.11
C CYS A 196 -27.54 -8.84 -54.65
N CYS A 197 -26.25 -8.66 -54.89
CA CYS A 197 -25.32 -9.74 -55.17
C CYS A 197 -23.97 -9.45 -54.50
N SER A 198 -23.24 -10.52 -54.19
CA SER A 198 -21.94 -10.47 -53.54
C SER A 198 -21.14 -11.70 -53.94
N TRP A 199 -19.84 -11.54 -54.10
CA TRP A 199 -18.95 -12.62 -54.53
C TRP A 199 -17.81 -12.79 -53.53
N ASN A 200 -17.69 -14.01 -52.99
CA ASN A 200 -16.59 -14.42 -52.12
C ASN A 200 -15.95 -15.69 -52.67
N GLU A 201 -14.69 -15.61 -53.08
CA GLU A 201 -13.96 -16.70 -53.75
C GLU A 201 -14.75 -17.33 -54.91
N ASN A 202 -15.17 -18.60 -54.78
CA ASN A 202 -15.95 -19.34 -55.77
C ASN A 202 -17.47 -19.27 -55.52
N LEU A 203 -17.91 -18.56 -54.48
CA LEU A 203 -19.30 -18.47 -54.03
C LEU A 203 -19.90 -17.12 -54.44
N ILE A 204 -21.04 -17.16 -55.11
CA ILE A 204 -21.81 -15.98 -55.50
C ILE A 204 -23.16 -16.05 -54.79
N ALA A 205 -23.40 -15.13 -53.87
CA ALA A 205 -24.71 -14.97 -53.25
C ALA A 205 -25.52 -13.90 -53.98
N PHE A 206 -26.80 -14.16 -54.21
CA PHE A 206 -27.71 -13.21 -54.85
C PHE A 206 -29.12 -13.35 -54.30
N THR A 207 -29.84 -12.23 -54.21
CA THR A 207 -31.17 -12.17 -53.58
C THR A 207 -32.17 -11.46 -54.45
N ASN A 208 -33.33 -12.10 -54.57
CA ASN A 208 -34.52 -11.59 -55.25
C ASN A 208 -35.75 -11.78 -54.32
N ASP A 209 -36.96 -11.55 -54.82
CA ASP A 209 -38.18 -11.58 -53.99
C ASP A 209 -38.52 -12.99 -53.46
N THR A 210 -37.87 -14.04 -53.98
CA THR A 210 -38.03 -15.43 -53.48
C THR A 210 -36.92 -15.86 -52.51
N GLY A 211 -36.03 -14.95 -52.14
CA GLY A 211 -34.97 -15.23 -51.16
C GLY A 211 -33.56 -15.22 -51.74
N THR A 212 -32.61 -15.60 -50.88
CA THR A 212 -31.17 -15.57 -51.16
C THR A 212 -30.69 -16.94 -51.63
N ARG A 213 -29.94 -16.97 -52.71
CA ARG A 213 -29.33 -18.19 -53.26
C ARG A 213 -27.82 -18.04 -53.28
N VAL A 214 -27.11 -19.14 -53.06
CA VAL A 214 -25.65 -19.22 -53.17
C VAL A 214 -25.30 -20.14 -54.33
N TYR A 215 -24.64 -19.60 -55.34
CA TYR A 215 -24.14 -20.30 -56.52
C TYR A 215 -22.65 -20.58 -56.36
N GLU A 216 -22.23 -21.82 -56.60
CA GLU A 216 -20.82 -22.19 -56.63
C GLU A 216 -20.32 -22.27 -58.08
N ARG A 217 -19.28 -21.48 -58.39
CA ARG A 217 -18.67 -21.41 -59.73
C ARG A 217 -18.00 -22.70 -60.16
N GLY A 218 -17.37 -23.43 -59.24
CA GLY A 218 -16.67 -24.68 -59.57
C GLY A 218 -17.61 -25.82 -59.97
N ALA A 219 -18.71 -25.99 -59.24
CA ALA A 219 -19.72 -27.01 -59.51
C ALA A 219 -20.84 -26.52 -60.46
N GLU A 220 -20.79 -25.25 -60.88
CA GLU A 220 -21.75 -24.55 -61.72
C GLU A 220 -23.23 -24.72 -61.30
N ARG A 221 -23.50 -24.71 -59.99
CA ARG A 221 -24.84 -24.95 -59.43
C ARG A 221 -25.15 -24.08 -58.23
N ILE A 222 -26.44 -23.91 -57.96
CA ILE A 222 -26.92 -23.35 -56.69
C ILE A 222 -26.77 -24.42 -55.61
N ILE A 223 -26.01 -24.11 -54.57
CA ILE A 223 -25.74 -25.02 -53.44
C ILE A 223 -26.70 -24.79 -52.27
N THR A 224 -27.34 -23.62 -52.19
CA THR A 224 -28.23 -23.25 -51.07
C THR A 224 -29.25 -22.21 -51.49
N SER A 225 -30.45 -22.30 -50.93
CA SER A 225 -31.53 -21.32 -51.09
C SER A 225 -32.17 -21.06 -49.73
N VAL A 226 -32.20 -19.79 -49.31
CA VAL A 226 -32.80 -19.32 -48.06
C VAL A 226 -34.02 -18.47 -48.41
N GLN A 227 -35.19 -18.89 -47.95
CA GLN A 227 -36.44 -18.16 -48.16
C GLN A 227 -36.51 -16.91 -47.26
N PRO A 228 -37.21 -15.84 -47.68
CA PRO A 228 -37.47 -14.70 -46.80
C PRO A 228 -38.33 -15.12 -45.61
N SER A 229 -38.08 -14.49 -44.47
CA SER A 229 -38.84 -14.63 -43.22
C SER A 229 -40.03 -13.66 -43.12
N HIS A 230 -39.93 -12.49 -43.76
CA HIS A 230 -40.95 -11.44 -43.74
C HIS A 230 -41.94 -11.60 -44.90
N ASP A 231 -43.06 -10.88 -44.80
CA ASP A 231 -44.03 -10.76 -45.89
C ASP A 231 -43.45 -9.88 -47.01
N VAL A 232 -42.96 -10.53 -48.06
CA VAL A 232 -42.33 -9.87 -49.22
C VAL A 232 -43.32 -8.99 -49.99
N ASP A 233 -44.63 -9.30 -49.97
CA ASP A 233 -45.61 -8.46 -50.65
C ASP A 233 -45.78 -7.11 -49.96
N ARG A 234 -45.57 -7.05 -48.63
CA ARG A 234 -45.48 -5.80 -47.87
C ARG A 234 -44.13 -5.12 -48.09
N VAL A 235 -43.04 -5.85 -47.96
CA VAL A 235 -41.67 -5.31 -47.96
C VAL A 235 -40.85 -5.89 -49.11
N ARG A 236 -41.16 -5.45 -50.34
CA ARG A 236 -40.45 -5.92 -51.53
C ARG A 236 -38.97 -5.52 -51.51
N SER A 237 -38.12 -6.33 -52.14
CA SER A 237 -36.68 -6.06 -52.28
C SER A 237 -36.37 -4.74 -53.01
N SER A 238 -37.31 -4.22 -53.80
CA SER A 238 -37.18 -2.91 -54.46
C SER A 238 -37.29 -1.72 -53.50
N ARG A 239 -37.97 -1.86 -52.37
CA ARG A 239 -38.18 -0.79 -51.38
C ARG A 239 -37.26 -0.92 -50.17
N SER A 240 -37.02 -2.15 -49.74
CA SER A 240 -36.01 -2.49 -48.73
C SER A 240 -35.03 -3.50 -49.31
N PRO A 241 -33.99 -3.03 -50.05
CA PRO A 241 -33.04 -3.93 -50.68
C PRO A 241 -32.25 -4.75 -49.67
N PRO A 242 -32.10 -6.06 -49.89
CA PRO A 242 -31.28 -6.92 -49.04
C PRO A 242 -29.82 -6.46 -49.03
N LYS A 243 -29.13 -6.71 -47.92
CA LYS A 243 -27.71 -6.38 -47.71
C LYS A 243 -26.95 -7.66 -47.39
N HIS A 244 -25.81 -7.84 -48.06
CA HIS A 244 -24.91 -8.96 -47.83
C HIS A 244 -23.61 -8.47 -47.23
N THR A 245 -23.07 -9.23 -46.27
CA THR A 245 -21.65 -9.16 -45.92
C THR A 245 -21.11 -10.57 -45.72
N TRP A 246 -19.90 -10.81 -46.22
CA TRP A 246 -19.19 -12.07 -46.00
C TRP A 246 -18.28 -11.91 -44.79
N MET A 247 -18.49 -12.76 -43.80
CA MET A 247 -17.62 -12.97 -42.66
C MET A 247 -16.60 -14.08 -42.98
N PRO A 248 -15.52 -14.20 -42.19
CA PRO A 248 -14.55 -15.29 -42.33
C PRO A 248 -15.21 -16.69 -42.35
N GLU A 249 -14.50 -17.69 -42.85
CA GLU A 249 -14.98 -19.09 -42.99
C GLU A 249 -16.24 -19.26 -43.85
N ASN A 250 -16.42 -18.43 -44.89
CA ASN A 250 -17.58 -18.50 -45.78
C ASN A 250 -18.94 -18.37 -45.06
N ASN A 251 -18.98 -17.56 -44.00
CA ASN A 251 -20.23 -17.18 -43.35
C ASN A 251 -20.84 -15.98 -44.07
N LEU A 252 -22.03 -16.14 -44.65
CA LEU A 252 -22.77 -15.07 -45.31
C LEU A 252 -23.81 -14.50 -44.33
N VAL A 253 -23.73 -13.20 -44.06
CA VAL A 253 -24.78 -12.47 -43.34
C VAL A 253 -25.68 -11.77 -44.32
N ILE A 254 -26.98 -12.03 -44.19
CA ILE A 254 -28.05 -11.45 -44.99
C ILE A 254 -28.89 -10.64 -44.04
N GLY A 255 -29.10 -9.36 -44.31
CA GLY A 255 -30.16 -8.61 -43.64
C GLY A 255 -31.13 -8.04 -44.66
N TRP A 256 -32.40 -8.27 -44.39
CA TRP A 256 -33.48 -7.90 -45.28
C TRP A 256 -34.75 -7.64 -44.48
N ALA A 257 -35.34 -6.46 -44.70
CA ALA A 257 -36.38 -5.91 -43.84
C ALA A 257 -35.85 -5.80 -42.39
N ASP A 258 -36.51 -6.40 -41.42
CA ASP A 258 -36.09 -6.52 -40.01
C ASP A 258 -35.26 -7.78 -39.72
N THR A 259 -35.09 -8.68 -40.69
CA THR A 259 -34.49 -9.99 -40.39
C THR A 259 -33.02 -10.01 -40.72
N VAL A 260 -32.20 -10.48 -39.78
CA VAL A 260 -30.81 -10.89 -40.00
C VAL A 260 -30.74 -12.41 -40.06
N THR A 261 -30.09 -12.96 -41.08
CA THR A 261 -29.83 -14.40 -41.25
C THR A 261 -28.35 -14.61 -41.48
N ILE A 262 -27.73 -15.48 -40.68
CA ILE A 262 -26.33 -15.90 -40.84
C ILE A 262 -26.31 -17.32 -41.40
N LEU A 263 -25.74 -17.47 -42.59
CA LEU A 263 -25.62 -18.73 -43.32
C LEU A 263 -24.16 -19.21 -43.28
N LYS A 264 -23.91 -20.37 -42.67
CA LYS A 264 -22.57 -21.00 -42.66
C LYS A 264 -22.47 -21.99 -43.81
N ILE A 265 -21.58 -21.74 -44.78
CA ILE A 265 -21.33 -22.67 -45.89
C ILE A 265 -20.32 -23.72 -45.43
N ARG A 266 -20.77 -24.96 -45.28
CA ARG A 266 -19.94 -26.11 -44.89
C ARG A 266 -19.69 -27.02 -46.08
N ASP A 267 -18.54 -27.68 -46.08
CA ASP A 267 -18.22 -28.76 -47.00
C ASP A 267 -18.50 -30.09 -46.32
N ASP A 268 -19.44 -30.86 -46.88
CA ASP A 268 -19.83 -32.18 -46.40
C ASP A 268 -19.51 -33.19 -47.51
N ASP A 269 -18.37 -33.89 -47.37
CA ASP A 269 -17.84 -34.87 -48.32
C ASP A 269 -17.74 -34.37 -49.79
N GLY A 270 -17.26 -33.13 -49.99
CA GLY A 270 -17.09 -32.52 -51.31
C GLY A 270 -18.37 -31.90 -51.86
N VAL A 271 -19.46 -31.92 -51.10
CA VAL A 271 -20.72 -31.25 -51.41
C VAL A 271 -20.91 -30.08 -50.45
N LYS A 272 -20.60 -28.88 -50.93
CA LYS A 272 -20.89 -27.67 -50.15
C LYS A 272 -22.39 -27.45 -50.00
N LYS A 273 -22.81 -27.11 -48.78
CA LYS A 273 -24.18 -26.69 -48.43
C LYS A 273 -24.12 -25.60 -47.37
N GLY A 274 -25.06 -24.68 -47.43
CA GLY A 274 -25.26 -23.65 -46.44
C GLY A 274 -26.30 -24.07 -45.42
N GLU A 275 -25.96 -23.89 -44.15
CA GLU A 275 -26.84 -24.12 -43.01
C GLU A 275 -27.15 -22.78 -42.35
N VAL A 276 -28.43 -22.50 -42.08
CA VAL A 276 -28.83 -21.30 -41.34
C VAL A 276 -28.37 -21.47 -39.90
N HIS A 277 -27.36 -20.69 -39.52
CA HIS A 277 -26.77 -20.74 -38.19
C HIS A 277 -27.53 -19.85 -37.21
N HIS A 278 -27.92 -18.65 -37.65
CA HIS A 278 -28.75 -17.71 -36.89
C HIS A 278 -29.80 -17.06 -37.79
N ILE A 279 -30.98 -16.79 -37.24
CA ILE A 279 -32.06 -16.03 -37.86
C ILE A 279 -32.91 -15.33 -36.78
N PHE A 280 -32.89 -14.00 -36.77
CA PHE A 280 -33.59 -13.19 -35.77
C PHE A 280 -34.06 -11.85 -36.35
N HIS A 281 -35.01 -11.23 -35.65
CA HIS A 281 -35.64 -9.96 -36.05
C HIS A 281 -35.09 -8.80 -35.20
N VAL A 282 -34.87 -7.63 -35.81
CA VAL A 282 -34.42 -6.40 -35.16
C VAL A 282 -35.47 -5.29 -35.26
N SER A 283 -35.41 -4.29 -34.39
CA SER A 283 -36.41 -3.21 -34.29
C SER A 283 -36.27 -2.10 -35.36
N MET A 284 -35.74 -2.42 -36.54
CA MET A 284 -35.48 -1.45 -37.63
C MET A 284 -35.43 -2.11 -39.01
N PHE A 285 -35.68 -1.33 -40.07
CA PHE A 285 -35.42 -1.76 -41.44
C PHE A 285 -33.93 -1.67 -41.75
N ILE A 286 -33.31 -2.82 -42.01
CA ILE A 286 -31.88 -2.94 -42.26
C ILE A 286 -31.51 -2.25 -43.57
N CYS A 287 -30.74 -1.18 -43.44
CA CYS A 287 -30.20 -0.38 -44.54
C CYS A 287 -28.71 -0.64 -44.78
N GLY A 288 -28.04 -1.28 -43.84
CA GLY A 288 -26.63 -1.62 -43.92
C GLY A 288 -26.20 -2.63 -42.88
N ILE A 289 -25.18 -3.41 -43.21
CA ILE A 289 -24.64 -4.47 -42.35
C ILE A 289 -23.13 -4.53 -42.52
N SER A 290 -22.44 -4.67 -41.41
CA SER A 290 -21.05 -5.06 -41.35
C SER A 290 -20.83 -5.87 -40.06
N TYR A 291 -19.59 -6.20 -39.74
CA TYR A 291 -19.24 -6.88 -38.49
C TYR A 291 -18.02 -6.23 -37.85
N ILE A 292 -17.87 -6.43 -36.54
CA ILE A 292 -16.74 -5.97 -35.74
C ILE A 292 -15.89 -7.19 -35.43
N PRO A 293 -14.63 -7.23 -35.87
CA PRO A 293 -13.75 -8.34 -35.54
C PRO A 293 -13.30 -8.21 -34.08
N GLU A 294 -13.94 -8.94 -33.17
CA GLU A 294 -13.36 -9.23 -31.86
C GLU A 294 -12.49 -10.51 -31.94
N SER A 295 -11.73 -10.80 -30.88
CA SER A 295 -10.63 -11.79 -30.78
C SER A 295 -11.00 -13.27 -31.02
N GLY A 296 -12.00 -13.56 -31.83
CA GLY A 296 -12.47 -14.90 -32.19
C GLY A 296 -13.73 -14.86 -33.04
N ILE A 297 -13.96 -15.92 -33.80
CA ILE A 297 -15.13 -16.06 -34.70
C ILE A 297 -16.43 -16.21 -33.91
N ASP A 298 -16.36 -16.88 -32.76
CA ASP A 298 -17.53 -17.16 -31.93
C ASP A 298 -18.06 -15.93 -31.20
N ASN A 299 -17.27 -14.85 -31.11
CA ASN A 299 -17.65 -13.60 -30.43
C ASN A 299 -17.79 -12.42 -31.40
N MET A 300 -18.04 -12.68 -32.69
CA MET A 300 -18.22 -11.61 -33.67
C MET A 300 -19.53 -10.85 -33.45
N GLU A 301 -19.42 -9.52 -33.42
CA GLU A 301 -20.57 -8.63 -33.32
C GLU A 301 -20.95 -8.09 -34.70
N LEU A 302 -22.24 -7.91 -34.95
CA LEU A 302 -22.75 -7.29 -36.18
C LEU A 302 -23.03 -5.81 -35.94
N PHE A 303 -22.52 -4.97 -36.84
CA PHE A 303 -22.86 -3.56 -36.91
C PHE A 303 -23.99 -3.36 -37.92
N LEU A 304 -25.16 -2.97 -37.43
CA LEU A 304 -26.37 -2.76 -38.21
C LEU A 304 -26.68 -1.27 -38.32
N VAL A 305 -27.11 -0.86 -39.50
CA VAL A 305 -27.63 0.49 -39.77
C VAL A 305 -29.04 0.32 -40.30
N GLY A 306 -30.01 1.04 -39.75
CA GLY A 306 -31.39 0.93 -40.19
C GLY A 306 -32.23 2.16 -39.94
N LEU A 307 -33.47 2.09 -40.42
CA LEU A 307 -34.50 3.10 -40.21
C LEU A 307 -35.57 2.54 -39.27
N GLN A 308 -35.93 3.32 -38.26
CA GLN A 308 -37.07 3.08 -37.38
C GLN A 308 -38.08 4.22 -37.58
N LEU A 309 -39.37 3.93 -37.67
CA LEU A 309 -40.41 4.97 -37.66
C LEU A 309 -40.85 5.19 -36.21
N GLU A 310 -40.87 6.44 -35.75
CA GLU A 310 -41.32 6.77 -34.40
C GLU A 310 -42.81 6.47 -34.21
N GLY A 311 -43.13 5.80 -33.10
CA GLY A 311 -44.50 5.66 -32.59
C GLY A 311 -45.37 4.61 -33.29
N GLU A 312 -44.81 3.83 -34.22
CA GLU A 312 -45.52 2.79 -34.97
C GLU A 312 -44.83 1.42 -34.76
N ASP A 313 -45.62 0.35 -34.60
CA ASP A 313 -45.10 -1.01 -34.59
C ASP A 313 -44.52 -1.35 -35.98
N PHE A 314 -43.60 -2.33 -36.05
CA PHE A 314 -42.96 -2.68 -37.33
C PHE A 314 -43.97 -3.07 -38.43
N ASP A 315 -45.11 -3.65 -38.06
CA ASP A 315 -46.19 -4.00 -38.99
C ASP A 315 -46.84 -2.76 -39.64
N ASP A 316 -46.98 -1.67 -38.88
CA ASP A 316 -47.48 -0.39 -39.39
C ASP A 316 -46.43 0.23 -40.31
N CYS A 317 -45.16 0.19 -39.89
CA CYS A 317 -44.03 0.65 -40.69
C CYS A 317 -43.93 -0.07 -42.05
N ALA A 318 -44.09 -1.40 -42.04
CA ALA A 318 -44.09 -2.24 -43.23
C ALA A 318 -45.26 -1.87 -44.16
N SER A 319 -46.41 -1.53 -43.60
CA SER A 319 -47.58 -1.06 -44.34
C SER A 319 -47.35 0.32 -44.97
N VAL A 320 -46.70 1.24 -44.25
CA VAL A 320 -46.28 2.55 -44.79
C VAL A 320 -45.30 2.34 -45.95
N ILE A 321 -44.25 1.55 -45.77
CA ILE A 321 -43.30 1.23 -46.84
C ILE A 321 -44.00 0.55 -48.02
N SER A 322 -45.01 -0.30 -47.76
CA SER A 322 -45.81 -0.94 -48.81
C SER A 322 -46.67 0.05 -49.61
N THR A 323 -47.14 1.13 -48.98
CA THR A 323 -48.10 2.06 -49.58
C THR A 323 -47.46 3.33 -50.13
N VAL A 324 -46.24 3.70 -49.71
CA VAL A 324 -45.51 4.88 -50.19
C VAL A 324 -45.20 4.71 -51.69
N THR A 325 -46.19 5.12 -52.48
CA THR A 325 -46.19 5.15 -53.93
C THR A 325 -46.62 6.57 -54.28
N THR A 326 -45.70 7.52 -54.07
CA THR A 326 -45.71 8.91 -54.54
C THR A 326 -46.91 9.84 -54.24
N LEU A 327 -48.02 9.38 -53.65
CA LEU A 327 -49.23 10.20 -53.44
C LEU A 327 -49.83 10.13 -52.02
N THR A 328 -49.49 9.15 -51.19
CA THR A 328 -50.12 8.94 -49.87
C THR A 328 -49.28 9.41 -48.67
N ALA A 329 -48.03 9.82 -48.87
CA ALA A 329 -47.12 10.21 -47.78
C ALA A 329 -47.36 11.64 -47.24
N LEU A 330 -48.40 12.35 -47.70
CA LEU A 330 -48.67 13.74 -47.32
C LEU A 330 -49.34 13.90 -45.95
N GLU A 331 -49.84 12.81 -45.34
CA GLU A 331 -50.64 12.90 -44.10
C GLU A 331 -50.03 12.17 -42.89
N SER A 332 -48.96 11.39 -43.06
CA SER A 332 -48.29 10.74 -41.92
C SER A 332 -47.25 11.67 -41.29
N SER A 333 -47.44 11.95 -40.00
CA SER A 333 -46.53 12.70 -39.14
C SER A 333 -45.37 11.85 -38.60
N ALA A 334 -45.26 10.57 -38.99
CA ALA A 334 -44.23 9.67 -38.47
C ALA A 334 -42.82 10.17 -38.85
N CYS A 335 -41.98 10.38 -37.84
CA CYS A 335 -40.59 10.76 -38.01
C CYS A 335 -39.75 9.50 -38.29
N THR A 336 -38.86 9.55 -39.28
CA THR A 336 -37.90 8.46 -39.54
C THR A 336 -36.61 8.71 -38.76
N ILE A 337 -36.29 7.80 -37.84
CA ILE A 337 -35.04 7.80 -37.09
C ILE A 337 -34.01 6.96 -37.84
N LEU A 338 -32.82 7.53 -38.07
CA LEU A 338 -31.65 6.77 -38.44
C LEU A 338 -31.02 6.16 -37.20
N LYS A 339 -30.94 4.83 -37.17
CA LYS A 339 -30.52 4.07 -36.02
C LYS A 339 -29.35 3.15 -36.36
N THR A 340 -28.51 2.92 -35.38
CA THR A 340 -27.42 1.95 -35.43
C THR A 340 -27.51 1.03 -34.23
N SER A 341 -27.27 -0.25 -34.45
CA SER A 341 -27.23 -1.24 -33.37
C SER A 341 -26.01 -2.14 -33.55
N VAL A 342 -25.35 -2.44 -32.45
CA VAL A 342 -24.35 -3.50 -32.38
C VAL A 342 -24.97 -4.68 -31.66
N ILE A 343 -24.96 -5.84 -32.29
CA ILE A 343 -25.57 -7.05 -31.73
C ILE A 343 -24.61 -8.23 -31.77
N ARG A 344 -24.70 -9.11 -30.79
CA ARG A 344 -23.97 -10.38 -30.75
C ARG A 344 -24.94 -11.55 -30.94
N PRO A 345 -24.87 -12.33 -32.01
CA PRO A 345 -25.65 -13.55 -32.15
C PRO A 345 -25.31 -14.55 -31.02
N LEU A 346 -26.30 -15.11 -30.33
CA LEU A 346 -26.10 -16.07 -29.24
C LEU A 346 -26.59 -17.48 -29.59
N GLY A 347 -27.71 -17.55 -30.33
CA GLY A 347 -28.36 -18.82 -30.69
C GLY A 347 -29.19 -18.68 -31.96
N LEU A 348 -29.91 -19.73 -32.36
CA LEU A 348 -30.62 -19.74 -33.64
C LEU A 348 -31.58 -18.55 -33.81
N LYS A 349 -32.25 -18.11 -32.74
CA LYS A 349 -33.22 -17.00 -32.77
C LYS A 349 -32.94 -15.92 -31.71
N GLU A 350 -31.75 -15.94 -31.12
CA GLU A 350 -31.38 -15.11 -29.98
C GLU A 350 -30.13 -14.31 -30.28
N PHE A 351 -30.13 -13.05 -29.87
CA PHE A 351 -28.99 -12.15 -29.93
C PHE A 351 -28.96 -11.28 -28.67
N GLU A 352 -27.79 -10.73 -28.36
CA GLU A 352 -27.55 -9.77 -27.29
C GLU A 352 -27.35 -8.38 -27.89
N LEU A 353 -28.10 -7.38 -27.44
CA LEU A 353 -27.91 -5.99 -27.84
C LEU A 353 -26.73 -5.39 -27.07
N GLN A 354 -25.66 -4.99 -27.78
CA GLN A 354 -24.44 -4.43 -27.18
C GLN A 354 -24.45 -2.92 -27.12
N SER A 355 -25.04 -2.27 -28.13
CA SER A 355 -25.31 -0.83 -28.13
C SER A 355 -26.40 -0.51 -29.13
N GLU A 356 -27.04 0.63 -28.89
CA GLU A 356 -28.10 1.14 -29.74
C GLU A 356 -28.05 2.67 -29.72
N ASP A 357 -27.81 3.28 -30.89
CA ASP A 357 -27.67 4.73 -31.02
C ASP A 357 -28.65 5.29 -32.04
N MET A 358 -29.17 6.48 -31.75
CA MET A 358 -29.94 7.30 -32.69
C MET A 358 -29.04 8.39 -33.25
N ILE A 359 -28.96 8.51 -34.58
CA ILE A 359 -28.15 9.53 -35.24
C ILE A 359 -28.94 10.84 -35.36
N GLU A 360 -29.08 11.54 -34.24
CA GLU A 360 -29.82 12.81 -34.14
C GLU A 360 -29.20 13.94 -34.97
N SER A 361 -27.90 13.84 -35.28
CA SER A 361 -27.19 14.87 -36.02
C SER A 361 -27.74 15.06 -37.44
N VAL A 362 -28.49 14.09 -37.97
CA VAL A 362 -29.07 14.09 -39.31
C VAL A 362 -30.59 14.15 -39.25
N LYS A 363 -31.16 15.24 -39.78
CA LYS A 363 -32.61 15.32 -40.03
C LYS A 363 -32.93 14.62 -41.35
N LEU A 364 -33.55 13.45 -41.26
CA LEU A 364 -34.09 12.76 -42.41
C LEU A 364 -35.39 13.43 -42.88
N SER A 365 -35.75 13.18 -44.14
CA SER A 365 -37.07 13.56 -44.65
C SER A 365 -38.07 12.50 -44.21
N ASN A 366 -39.33 12.90 -43.96
CA ASN A 366 -40.42 11.94 -43.73
C ASN A 366 -40.64 10.97 -44.90
N HIS A 367 -40.03 11.25 -46.06
CA HIS A 367 -40.08 10.41 -47.26
C HIS A 367 -38.81 9.54 -47.44
N THR A 368 -37.91 9.53 -46.45
CA THR A 368 -36.71 8.70 -46.51
C THR A 368 -37.10 7.22 -46.40
N LEU A 369 -36.75 6.44 -47.41
CA LEU A 369 -37.03 5.01 -47.48
C LEU A 369 -35.74 4.19 -47.31
N PRO A 370 -35.82 2.91 -46.89
CA PRO A 370 -34.63 2.09 -46.61
C PRO A 370 -33.62 2.00 -47.77
N TYR A 371 -34.09 1.98 -49.03
CA TYR A 371 -33.19 1.94 -50.18
C TYR A 371 -32.32 3.20 -50.36
N MET A 372 -32.66 4.32 -49.71
CA MET A 372 -31.94 5.60 -49.78
C MET A 372 -30.78 5.68 -48.78
N ILE A 373 -30.66 4.70 -47.87
CA ILE A 373 -29.64 4.64 -46.83
C ILE A 373 -28.73 3.44 -47.10
N HIS A 374 -27.43 3.66 -46.95
CA HIS A 374 -26.43 2.61 -47.13
C HIS A 374 -25.45 2.62 -45.96
N GLY A 375 -25.53 1.61 -45.11
CA GLY A 375 -24.51 1.32 -44.11
C GLY A 375 -23.56 0.22 -44.60
N LEU A 376 -22.27 0.43 -44.42
CA LEU A 376 -21.22 -0.51 -44.82
C LEU A 376 -19.95 -0.23 -44.02
N GLY A 377 -19.01 -1.18 -44.02
CA GLY A 377 -17.75 -1.01 -43.30
C GLY A 377 -16.65 -1.90 -43.85
N ILE A 378 -15.43 -1.62 -43.40
CA ILE A 378 -14.22 -2.39 -43.62
C ILE A 378 -13.81 -2.97 -42.25
N PRO A 379 -14.29 -4.19 -41.91
CA PRO A 379 -14.15 -4.75 -40.57
C PRO A 379 -12.71 -4.77 -40.04
N TYR A 380 -11.75 -5.20 -40.86
CA TYR A 380 -10.34 -5.30 -40.45
C TYR A 380 -9.64 -3.95 -40.23
N LEU A 381 -10.24 -2.84 -40.68
CA LEU A 381 -9.79 -1.48 -40.37
C LEU A 381 -10.61 -0.82 -39.27
N ALA A 382 -11.66 -1.49 -38.76
CA ALA A 382 -12.66 -0.94 -37.85
C ALA A 382 -13.29 0.39 -38.35
N THR A 383 -13.44 0.53 -39.67
CA THR A 383 -13.97 1.75 -40.29
C THR A 383 -15.35 1.50 -40.88
N TYR A 384 -16.35 2.28 -40.47
CA TYR A 384 -17.74 2.11 -40.92
C TYR A 384 -18.30 3.44 -41.42
N PHE A 385 -19.15 3.38 -42.45
CA PHE A 385 -19.76 4.54 -43.08
C PHE A 385 -21.26 4.35 -43.27
N ILE A 386 -21.97 5.47 -43.19
CA ILE A 386 -23.40 5.58 -43.46
C ILE A 386 -23.59 6.67 -44.51
N LEU A 387 -24.07 6.28 -45.68
CA LEU A 387 -24.47 7.20 -46.75
C LEU A 387 -25.97 7.42 -46.67
N THR A 388 -26.37 8.70 -46.61
CA THR A 388 -27.74 9.17 -46.87
C THR A 388 -27.77 9.91 -48.20
N THR A 389 -28.92 10.40 -48.64
CA THR A 389 -29.01 11.18 -49.89
C THR A 389 -28.23 12.51 -49.87
N LYS A 390 -27.81 12.98 -48.68
CA LYS A 390 -27.15 14.29 -48.48
C LYS A 390 -25.93 14.28 -47.55
N HIS A 391 -25.68 13.19 -46.84
CA HIS A 391 -24.60 13.10 -45.86
C HIS A 391 -23.83 11.80 -45.99
N ILE A 392 -22.53 11.89 -45.76
CA ILE A 392 -21.63 10.76 -45.54
C ILE A 392 -21.19 10.85 -44.09
N ILE A 393 -21.51 9.83 -43.31
CA ILE A 393 -21.26 9.78 -41.88
C ILE A 393 -20.26 8.65 -41.64
N MET A 394 -19.19 8.93 -40.92
CA MET A 394 -18.25 7.94 -40.44
C MET A 394 -18.64 7.55 -39.01
N ALA A 395 -18.73 6.25 -38.73
CA ALA A 395 -18.86 5.75 -37.37
C ALA A 395 -17.47 5.41 -36.84
N VAL A 396 -17.01 6.20 -35.87
CA VAL A 396 -15.69 6.12 -35.24
C VAL A 396 -15.83 5.29 -33.95
N PRO A 397 -15.09 4.18 -33.80
CA PRO A 397 -15.15 3.37 -32.58
C PRO A 397 -14.91 4.19 -31.31
N TYR A 398 -15.65 3.90 -30.23
CA TYR A 398 -15.44 4.53 -28.93
C TYR A 398 -14.06 4.20 -28.37
N GLY A 399 -13.27 5.23 -28.05
CA GLY A 399 -11.98 5.07 -27.39
C GLY A 399 -12.10 5.06 -25.86
N PRO A 400 -11.00 4.77 -25.14
CA PRO A 400 -10.98 4.81 -23.67
C PRO A 400 -11.43 6.15 -23.08
N GLU A 401 -11.06 7.26 -23.71
CA GLU A 401 -11.49 8.59 -23.26
C GLU A 401 -13.02 8.75 -23.28
N ASP A 402 -13.68 8.13 -24.24
CA ASP A 402 -15.11 8.28 -24.46
C ASP A 402 -15.92 7.46 -23.46
N GLY A 403 -15.42 6.25 -23.19
CA GLY A 403 -15.99 5.40 -22.14
C GLY A 403 -15.82 5.98 -20.75
N ILE A 404 -14.72 6.69 -20.47
CA ILE A 404 -14.54 7.40 -19.18
C ILE A 404 -15.52 8.58 -19.09
N ARG A 405 -15.63 9.42 -20.12
CA ARG A 405 -16.59 10.54 -20.12
C ARG A 405 -18.03 10.06 -19.96
N TRP A 406 -18.38 8.97 -20.62
CA TRP A 406 -19.70 8.36 -20.52
C TRP A 406 -19.98 7.88 -19.09
N ARG A 407 -19.05 7.15 -18.47
CA ARG A 407 -19.18 6.69 -17.06
C ARG A 407 -19.28 7.84 -16.08
N LEU A 408 -18.48 8.90 -16.25
CA LEU A 408 -18.56 10.11 -15.44
C LEU A 408 -19.92 10.80 -15.57
N LYS A 409 -20.49 10.87 -16.79
CA LYS A 409 -21.82 11.45 -17.04
C LYS A 409 -22.92 10.70 -16.27
N TYR A 410 -22.88 9.37 -16.25
CA TYR A 410 -23.85 8.53 -15.54
C TYR A 410 -23.45 8.21 -14.09
N LYS A 411 -22.49 8.95 -13.52
CA LYS A 411 -22.03 8.82 -12.13
C LYS A 411 -21.50 7.42 -11.77
N LEU A 412 -21.07 6.63 -12.75
CA LEU A 412 -20.42 5.32 -12.60
C LEU A 412 -18.94 5.52 -12.25
N TYR A 413 -18.71 6.15 -11.10
CA TYR A 413 -17.40 6.69 -10.74
C TYR A 413 -16.32 5.62 -10.52
N ASP A 414 -16.67 4.50 -9.90
CA ASP A 414 -15.71 3.43 -9.64
C ASP A 414 -15.23 2.81 -10.97
N GLU A 415 -16.14 2.54 -11.92
CA GLU A 415 -15.79 2.06 -13.26
C GLU A 415 -14.99 3.09 -14.07
N ALA A 416 -15.34 4.38 -13.97
CA ALA A 416 -14.61 5.46 -14.64
C ALA A 416 -13.15 5.51 -14.17
N LEU A 417 -12.93 5.37 -12.87
CA LEU A 417 -11.59 5.36 -12.28
C LEU A 417 -10.81 4.12 -12.68
N ASP A 418 -11.45 2.95 -12.69
CA ASP A 418 -10.81 1.71 -13.11
C ASP A 418 -10.41 1.74 -14.59
N MET A 419 -11.29 2.21 -15.47
CA MET A 419 -10.96 2.38 -16.89
C MET A 419 -9.82 3.37 -17.10
N ALA A 420 -9.79 4.48 -16.34
CA ALA A 420 -8.70 5.44 -16.38
C ALA A 420 -7.36 4.82 -15.91
N LYS A 421 -7.38 4.01 -14.84
CA LYS A 421 -6.20 3.30 -14.33
C LYS A 421 -5.68 2.27 -15.34
N HIS A 422 -6.56 1.49 -15.97
CA HIS A 422 -6.17 0.51 -17.00
C HIS A 422 -5.55 1.15 -18.24
N ASN A 423 -5.96 2.38 -18.58
CA ASN A 423 -5.47 3.13 -19.74
C ASN A 423 -4.52 4.27 -19.35
N ALA A 424 -3.87 4.20 -18.18
CA ALA A 424 -3.08 5.30 -17.62
C ALA A 424 -1.98 5.80 -18.57
N ASP A 425 -1.32 4.90 -19.30
CA ASP A 425 -0.24 5.24 -20.23
C ASP A 425 -0.74 6.12 -21.38
N LEU A 426 -1.89 5.76 -21.96
CA LEU A 426 -2.54 6.49 -23.06
C LEU A 426 -3.10 7.84 -22.59
N LEU A 427 -3.60 7.92 -21.35
CA LEU A 427 -4.32 9.07 -20.79
C LEU A 427 -3.43 10.04 -20.00
N SER A 428 -2.15 9.73 -19.85
CA SER A 428 -1.21 10.51 -19.03
C SER A 428 -1.15 12.01 -19.38
N LYS A 429 -1.35 12.36 -20.66
CA LYS A 429 -1.31 13.73 -21.18
C LYS A 429 -2.69 14.37 -21.38
N THR A 430 -3.77 13.65 -21.08
CA THR A 430 -5.14 14.12 -21.33
C THR A 430 -5.75 14.71 -20.06
N ASP A 431 -6.95 15.27 -20.18
CA ASP A 431 -7.74 15.70 -19.01
C ASP A 431 -8.39 14.52 -18.26
N LEU A 432 -8.19 13.30 -18.76
CA LEU A 432 -8.75 12.06 -18.23
C LEU A 432 -7.68 11.15 -17.62
N SER A 433 -6.55 11.72 -17.17
CA SER A 433 -5.57 10.95 -16.40
C SER A 433 -6.20 10.46 -15.08
N PRO A 434 -5.73 9.34 -14.50
CA PRO A 434 -6.31 8.78 -13.27
C PRO A 434 -6.46 9.80 -12.14
N LYS A 435 -5.47 10.70 -12.00
CA LYS A 435 -5.49 11.78 -11.00
C LYS A 435 -6.62 12.78 -11.27
N LYS A 436 -6.74 13.28 -12.51
CA LYS A 436 -7.78 14.24 -12.89
C LYS A 436 -9.17 13.63 -12.80
N VAL A 437 -9.35 12.39 -13.27
CA VAL A 437 -10.60 11.63 -13.12
C VAL A 437 -10.96 11.48 -11.64
N GLY A 438 -9.99 11.15 -10.79
CA GLY A 438 -10.15 11.12 -9.34
C GLY A 438 -10.67 12.44 -8.75
N ARG A 439 -10.11 13.57 -9.16
CA ARG A 439 -10.59 14.90 -8.75
C ARG A 439 -12.03 15.16 -9.20
N MET A 440 -12.36 14.86 -10.46
CA MET A 440 -13.72 15.01 -11.01
C MET A 440 -14.74 14.17 -10.23
N ILE A 441 -14.36 12.97 -9.77
CA ILE A 441 -15.20 12.11 -8.94
C ILE A 441 -15.46 12.75 -7.57
N ILE A 442 -14.43 13.26 -6.89
CA ILE A 442 -14.58 13.93 -5.58
C ILE A 442 -15.45 15.18 -5.72
N GLU A 443 -15.19 16.04 -6.70
CA GLU A 443 -16.01 17.22 -7.01
C GLU A 443 -17.47 16.81 -7.31
N GLY A 444 -17.68 15.74 -8.07
CA GLY A 444 -18.99 15.19 -8.39
C GLY A 444 -19.77 14.73 -7.16
N TYR A 445 -19.12 14.02 -6.22
CA TYR A 445 -19.73 13.63 -4.95
C TYR A 445 -20.03 14.82 -4.04
N LEU A 446 -19.12 15.81 -3.95
CA LEU A 446 -19.32 17.02 -3.15
C LEU A 446 -20.49 17.87 -3.68
N THR A 447 -20.54 18.08 -5.00
CA THR A 447 -21.63 18.79 -5.68
C THR A 447 -22.97 18.06 -5.50
N GLY A 448 -22.95 16.73 -5.56
CA GLY A 448 -24.11 15.87 -5.29
C GLY A 448 -24.53 15.79 -3.82
N LYS A 449 -23.94 16.58 -2.92
CA LYS A 449 -24.17 16.56 -1.45
C LYS A 449 -23.88 15.20 -0.79
N ARG A 450 -23.08 14.35 -1.44
CA ARG A 450 -22.65 13.02 -0.94
C ARG A 450 -21.24 13.08 -0.35
N ALA A 451 -20.99 14.06 0.53
CA ALA A 451 -19.66 14.32 1.08
C ALA A 451 -19.07 13.14 1.87
N ARG A 452 -19.90 12.33 2.54
CA ARG A 452 -19.44 11.12 3.24
C ARG A 452 -18.92 10.06 2.27
N ALA A 453 -19.58 9.89 1.12
CA ALA A 453 -19.12 8.98 0.07
C ALA A 453 -17.79 9.49 -0.52
N ALA A 454 -17.68 10.80 -0.80
CA ALA A 454 -16.42 11.43 -1.21
C ALA A 454 -15.28 11.10 -0.25
N ALA A 455 -15.48 11.32 1.06
CA ALA A 455 -14.47 11.07 2.08
C ALA A 455 -14.01 9.61 2.08
N SER A 456 -14.93 8.65 2.02
CA SER A 456 -14.60 7.22 2.00
C SER A 456 -13.78 6.75 0.79
N ARG A 457 -13.84 7.47 -0.33
CA ARG A 457 -13.12 7.15 -1.57
C ARG A 457 -11.77 7.83 -1.70
N LEU A 458 -11.45 8.80 -0.83
CA LEU A 458 -10.16 9.51 -0.84
C LEU A 458 -8.95 8.56 -0.77
N PRO A 459 -8.91 7.51 0.08
CA PRO A 459 -7.77 6.59 0.11
C PRO A 459 -7.51 5.89 -1.23
N LEU A 460 -8.58 5.56 -1.98
CA LEU A 460 -8.50 4.89 -3.28
C LEU A 460 -8.06 5.83 -4.42
N ILE A 461 -8.40 7.12 -4.31
CA ILE A 461 -8.15 8.14 -5.32
C ILE A 461 -6.77 8.79 -5.11
N CYS A 462 -6.49 9.23 -3.88
CA CYS A 462 -5.25 9.93 -3.54
C CYS A 462 -4.06 8.97 -3.39
N GLY A 463 -4.29 7.76 -2.88
CA GLY A 463 -3.24 6.76 -2.63
C GLY A 463 -2.09 7.34 -1.80
N GLU A 464 -0.87 7.22 -2.29
CA GLU A 464 0.35 7.74 -1.64
C GLU A 464 0.73 9.18 -2.06
N CYS A 465 -0.10 9.85 -2.88
CA CYS A 465 0.22 11.16 -3.44
C CYS A 465 -0.11 12.29 -2.44
N LYS A 466 0.93 12.91 -1.86
CA LYS A 466 0.77 14.03 -0.91
C LYS A 466 -0.06 15.18 -1.48
N GLU A 467 0.19 15.60 -2.72
CA GLU A 467 -0.49 16.77 -3.30
C GLU A 467 -2.00 16.54 -3.49
N GLU A 468 -2.42 15.30 -3.78
CA GLU A 468 -3.85 14.97 -3.96
C GLU A 468 -4.59 14.98 -2.62
N TRP A 469 -3.94 14.57 -1.54
CA TRP A 469 -4.50 14.66 -0.19
C TRP A 469 -4.65 16.11 0.27
N GLU A 470 -3.64 16.95 0.06
CA GLU A 470 -3.68 18.37 0.43
C GLU A 470 -4.75 19.14 -0.37
N TRP A 471 -4.88 18.84 -1.67
CA TRP A 471 -5.98 19.35 -2.48
C TRP A 471 -7.34 18.93 -1.92
N ALA A 472 -7.52 17.65 -1.57
CA ALA A 472 -8.78 17.15 -1.02
C ALA A 472 -9.13 17.83 0.32
N VAL A 473 -8.17 18.07 1.21
CA VAL A 473 -8.40 18.79 2.47
C VAL A 473 -8.93 20.19 2.21
N ASN A 474 -8.36 20.92 1.24
CA ASN A 474 -8.84 22.25 0.86
C ASN A 474 -10.27 22.21 0.30
N GLN A 475 -10.61 21.21 -0.52
CA GLN A 475 -11.98 21.05 -1.03
C GLN A 475 -13.00 20.82 0.09
N PHE A 476 -12.68 20.00 1.10
CA PHE A 476 -13.56 19.78 2.24
C PHE A 476 -13.63 20.99 3.19
N GLU A 477 -12.59 21.82 3.23
CA GLU A 477 -12.59 23.08 3.98
C GLU A 477 -13.53 24.11 3.36
N GLU A 478 -13.51 24.26 2.03
CA GLU A 478 -14.43 25.16 1.31
C GLU A 478 -15.89 24.80 1.56
N VAL A 479 -16.21 23.50 1.62
CA VAL A 479 -17.57 22.99 1.92
C VAL A 479 -17.88 22.97 3.43
N LYS A 480 -16.91 23.36 4.29
CA LYS A 480 -17.02 23.37 5.77
C LYS A 480 -17.34 22.01 6.39
N LEU A 481 -16.84 20.93 5.80
CA LEU A 481 -17.08 19.54 6.22
C LEU A 481 -15.79 18.77 6.55
N CYS A 482 -14.71 19.46 6.95
CA CYS A 482 -13.45 18.84 7.36
C CYS A 482 -13.59 17.78 8.47
N THR A 483 -14.65 17.83 9.29
CA THR A 483 -14.90 16.82 10.34
C THR A 483 -15.05 15.40 9.78
N LEU A 484 -15.47 15.25 8.51
CA LEU A 484 -15.58 13.96 7.83
C LEU A 484 -14.22 13.34 7.49
N LEU A 485 -13.14 14.14 7.45
CA LEU A 485 -11.79 13.66 7.13
C LEU A 485 -11.06 13.10 8.35
N ALA A 486 -11.57 13.31 9.56
CA ALA A 486 -10.93 12.96 10.82
C ALA A 486 -10.51 11.49 10.93
N GLU A 487 -11.24 10.57 10.29
CA GLU A 487 -10.95 9.13 10.35
C GLU A 487 -10.26 8.60 9.07
N VAL A 488 -10.06 9.44 8.06
CA VAL A 488 -9.58 9.04 6.73
C VAL A 488 -8.22 9.63 6.39
N LEU A 489 -7.84 10.76 7.01
CA LEU A 489 -6.55 11.42 6.81
C LEU A 489 -5.38 10.49 7.16
N PRO A 490 -4.33 10.41 6.31
CA PRO A 490 -3.14 9.62 6.60
C PRO A 490 -2.36 10.22 7.79
N ASP A 491 -2.00 9.38 8.75
CA ASP A 491 -1.19 9.71 9.94
C ASP A 491 0.26 9.19 9.83
N GLY A 492 0.67 8.71 8.65
CA GLY A 492 2.00 8.18 8.36
C GLY A 492 2.44 8.50 6.94
N THR A 493 2.24 7.57 6.01
CA THR A 493 2.61 7.72 4.58
C THR A 493 1.37 7.94 3.71
N PRO A 494 1.21 9.09 3.04
CA PRO A 494 2.08 10.28 3.05
C PRO A 494 1.86 11.16 4.29
N THR A 495 2.91 11.85 4.76
CA THR A 495 2.80 12.88 5.80
C THR A 495 2.47 14.21 5.14
N LEU A 496 1.33 14.81 5.50
CA LEU A 496 0.85 16.06 4.90
C LEU A 496 1.47 17.28 5.58
N ASP A 497 1.28 18.47 5.01
CA ASP A 497 1.67 19.70 5.69
C ASP A 497 0.88 19.90 7.01
N PRO A 498 1.51 20.44 8.07
CA PRO A 498 0.88 20.61 9.39
C PRO A 498 -0.45 21.35 9.37
N GLU A 499 -0.62 22.28 8.43
CA GLU A 499 -1.86 23.05 8.23
C GLU A 499 -3.06 22.14 7.92
N CYS A 500 -2.86 21.02 7.21
CA CYS A 500 -3.94 20.08 6.89
C CYS A 500 -4.54 19.44 8.14
N TYR A 501 -3.69 18.99 9.07
CA TYR A 501 -4.11 18.41 10.34
C TYR A 501 -4.74 19.47 11.24
N GLN A 502 -4.19 20.69 11.26
CA GLN A 502 -4.74 21.82 12.03
C GLN A 502 -6.17 22.18 11.60
N LYS A 503 -6.46 22.22 10.29
CA LYS A 503 -7.81 22.49 9.77
C LYS A 503 -8.83 21.49 10.30
N VAL A 504 -8.50 20.20 10.31
CA VAL A 504 -9.37 19.15 10.84
C VAL A 504 -9.52 19.22 12.35
N LEU A 505 -8.42 19.45 13.09
CA LEU A 505 -8.47 19.63 14.55
C LEU A 505 -9.32 20.84 14.94
N ILE A 506 -9.19 21.97 14.26
CA ILE A 506 -10.03 23.16 14.48
C ILE A 506 -11.49 22.84 14.17
N ALA A 507 -11.78 22.17 13.05
CA ALA A 507 -13.15 21.80 12.70
C ALA A 507 -13.77 20.89 13.78
N CYS A 508 -13.02 19.92 14.32
CA CYS A 508 -13.47 19.09 15.43
C CYS A 508 -13.58 19.88 16.74
N LEU A 509 -12.67 20.81 17.06
CA LEU A 509 -12.70 21.63 18.27
C LEU A 509 -14.02 22.43 18.39
N PHE A 510 -14.55 22.92 17.27
CA PHE A 510 -15.77 23.71 17.23
C PHE A 510 -17.06 22.90 17.03
N ASN A 511 -17.00 21.76 16.32
CA ASN A 511 -18.20 21.01 15.95
C ASN A 511 -18.35 19.64 16.66
N ASN A 512 -17.26 19.05 17.16
CA ASN A 512 -17.28 17.75 17.85
C ASN A 512 -16.11 17.61 18.83
N VAL A 513 -16.30 18.10 20.06
CA VAL A 513 -15.26 18.18 21.09
C VAL A 513 -14.76 16.80 21.53
N LYS A 514 -15.62 15.77 21.50
CA LYS A 514 -15.24 14.39 21.82
C LYS A 514 -14.29 13.82 20.76
N GLN A 515 -14.57 14.08 19.48
CA GLN A 515 -13.70 13.69 18.38
C GLN A 515 -12.38 14.47 18.41
N PHE A 516 -12.40 15.76 18.75
CA PHE A 516 -11.19 16.55 18.98
C PHE A 516 -10.28 15.92 20.03
N ARG A 517 -10.83 15.59 21.22
CA ARG A 517 -10.09 14.90 22.28
C ARG A 517 -9.48 13.58 21.79
N LYS A 518 -10.27 12.77 21.09
CA LYS A 518 -9.80 11.49 20.53
C LYS A 518 -8.62 11.72 19.59
N LEU A 519 -8.74 12.64 18.63
CA LEU A 519 -7.68 12.95 17.66
C LEU A 519 -6.40 13.45 18.33
N VAL A 520 -6.50 14.36 19.29
CA VAL A 520 -5.34 14.88 20.04
C VAL A 520 -4.61 13.78 20.82
N GLN A 521 -5.34 12.76 21.30
CA GLN A 521 -4.77 11.63 22.02
C GLN A 521 -4.20 10.54 21.09
N THR A 522 -4.69 10.43 19.85
CA THR A 522 -4.29 9.37 18.91
C THR A 522 -3.23 9.81 17.91
N TRP A 523 -3.33 11.03 17.38
CA TRP A 523 -2.38 11.52 16.38
C TRP A 523 -1.04 11.87 17.03
N SER A 524 0.06 11.58 16.32
CA SER A 524 1.37 12.05 16.77
C SER A 524 1.35 13.59 16.84
N PRO A 525 1.76 14.19 17.97
CA PRO A 525 1.82 15.64 18.09
C PRO A 525 2.80 16.30 17.12
N ASP A 526 3.67 15.53 16.45
CA ASP A 526 4.58 16.01 15.41
C ASP A 526 3.86 16.35 14.09
N LEU A 527 2.59 15.92 13.92
CA LEU A 527 1.79 16.15 12.71
C LEU A 527 1.24 17.59 12.60
N TYR A 528 1.18 18.34 13.70
CA TYR A 528 0.60 19.69 13.73
C TYR A 528 1.37 20.60 14.70
N MET A 529 1.30 21.91 14.53
CA MET A 529 1.92 22.83 15.51
C MET A 529 1.11 22.83 16.83
N THR A 530 1.65 22.18 17.86
CA THR A 530 1.02 22.04 19.18
C THR A 530 0.69 23.38 19.82
N SER A 531 1.59 24.37 19.74
CA SER A 531 1.40 25.71 20.30
C SER A 531 0.14 26.39 19.78
N PHE A 532 -0.11 26.29 18.47
CA PHE A 532 -1.29 26.87 17.84
C PHE A 532 -2.60 26.21 18.30
N ILE A 533 -2.60 24.88 18.45
CA ILE A 533 -3.76 24.13 18.96
C ILE A 533 -4.00 24.42 20.44
N ILE A 534 -2.94 24.56 21.24
CA ILE A 534 -3.02 24.98 22.64
C ILE A 534 -3.69 26.35 22.74
N ASP A 535 -3.19 27.35 22.01
CA ASP A 535 -3.73 28.71 22.04
C ASP A 535 -5.22 28.74 21.64
N ARG A 536 -5.60 27.97 20.61
CA ARG A 536 -7.00 27.88 20.20
C ARG A 536 -7.89 27.13 21.18
N THR A 537 -7.38 26.09 21.82
CA THR A 537 -8.09 25.35 22.87
C THR A 537 -8.31 26.23 24.09
N GLN A 538 -7.28 26.96 24.55
CA GLN A 538 -7.40 27.92 25.64
C GLN A 538 -8.40 29.03 25.33
N TRP A 539 -8.33 29.59 24.11
CA TRP A 539 -9.30 30.59 23.67
C TRP A 539 -10.73 30.02 23.69
N ARG A 540 -10.94 28.78 23.23
CA ARG A 540 -12.26 28.13 23.25
C ARG A 540 -12.78 27.94 24.67
N ILE A 541 -11.94 27.50 25.60
CA ILE A 541 -12.28 27.39 27.03
C ILE A 541 -12.69 28.76 27.59
N GLN A 542 -11.90 29.82 27.34
CA GLN A 542 -12.23 31.18 27.81
C GLN A 542 -13.56 31.71 27.27
N GLN A 543 -13.94 31.36 26.04
CA GLN A 543 -15.25 31.73 25.47
C GLN A 543 -16.38 30.97 26.17
N ILE A 544 -16.17 29.70 26.48
CA ILE A 544 -17.13 28.85 27.17
C ILE A 544 -17.35 29.36 28.60
N SER A 545 -16.28 29.65 29.36
CA SER A 545 -16.39 30.16 30.73
C SER A 545 -17.07 31.53 30.84
N LYS A 546 -17.10 32.32 29.75
CA LYS A 546 -17.85 33.59 29.68
C LYS A 546 -19.33 33.41 29.35
N SER A 547 -19.71 32.27 28.79
CA SER A 547 -21.08 31.95 28.38
C SER A 547 -21.79 31.25 29.55
N GLY A 548 -22.52 32.01 30.37
CA GLY A 548 -23.05 31.61 31.69
C GLY A 548 -24.13 30.51 31.76
N ASN A 549 -24.18 29.54 30.84
CA ASN A 549 -25.09 28.38 30.93
C ASN A 549 -24.40 27.18 31.58
N LEU A 550 -24.63 26.96 32.88
CA LEU A 550 -23.72 26.20 33.74
C LEU A 550 -23.61 24.67 33.52
N ALA A 551 -24.57 23.97 32.89
CA ALA A 551 -24.57 22.50 32.94
C ALA A 551 -23.79 21.81 31.79
N ASP A 552 -24.11 22.10 30.52
CA ASP A 552 -23.39 21.52 29.37
C ASP A 552 -21.99 22.12 29.19
N VAL A 553 -21.80 23.32 29.73
CA VAL A 553 -20.51 24.00 29.77
C VAL A 553 -19.50 23.21 30.58
N ASP A 554 -19.91 22.61 31.71
CA ASP A 554 -18.99 21.93 32.62
C ASP A 554 -18.41 20.63 31.99
N GLU A 555 -19.25 19.84 31.31
CA GLU A 555 -18.77 18.64 30.62
C GLU A 555 -17.86 18.99 29.44
N THR A 556 -18.24 20.01 28.66
CA THR A 556 -17.45 20.47 27.51
C THR A 556 -16.11 21.04 27.96
N GLU A 557 -16.12 21.85 29.02
CA GLU A 557 -14.93 22.43 29.62
C GLU A 557 -14.01 21.34 30.17
N ARG A 558 -14.54 20.33 30.86
CA ARG A 558 -13.76 19.19 31.35
C ARG A 558 -13.09 18.40 30.22
N VAL A 559 -13.81 18.11 29.13
CA VAL A 559 -13.26 17.41 27.95
C VAL A 559 -12.13 18.22 27.29
N LEU A 560 -12.30 19.55 27.21
CA LEU A 560 -11.26 20.44 26.68
C LEU A 560 -10.06 20.58 27.62
N MET A 561 -10.28 20.63 28.93
CA MET A 561 -9.21 20.66 29.94
C MET A 561 -8.35 19.39 29.89
N ASP A 562 -8.97 18.22 29.72
CA ASP A 562 -8.25 16.96 29.55
C ASP A 562 -7.39 16.95 28.27
N ALA A 563 -7.96 17.38 27.13
CA ALA A 563 -7.19 17.53 25.89
C ALA A 563 -6.04 18.54 26.03
N LEU A 564 -6.27 19.65 26.74
CA LEU A 564 -5.25 20.67 27.01
C LEU A 564 -4.13 20.16 27.93
N ALA A 565 -4.47 19.37 28.95
CA ALA A 565 -3.48 18.74 29.82
C ALA A 565 -2.57 17.80 29.01
N HIS A 566 -3.14 17.01 28.10
CA HIS A 566 -2.36 16.15 27.19
C HIS A 566 -1.38 16.95 26.33
N LEU A 567 -1.84 18.06 25.72
CA LEU A 567 -0.99 18.95 24.92
C LEU A 567 0.13 19.59 25.76
N TYR A 568 -0.13 20.00 27.01
CA TYR A 568 0.90 20.56 27.89
C TYR A 568 1.93 19.54 28.36
N LEU A 569 1.52 18.29 28.60
CA LEU A 569 2.46 17.22 28.93
C LEU A 569 3.46 16.99 27.79
N TYR A 570 3.00 17.06 26.53
CA TYR A 570 3.87 16.93 25.37
C TYR A 570 4.83 18.13 25.23
N GLU A 571 4.35 19.38 25.37
CA GLU A 571 5.21 20.59 25.36
C GLU A 571 6.11 20.73 26.61
N ARG A 572 6.09 19.75 27.53
CA ARG A 572 6.85 19.76 28.79
C ARG A 572 6.52 20.94 29.71
N LYS A 573 5.32 21.51 29.58
CA LYS A 573 4.79 22.56 30.47
C LYS A 573 4.17 21.91 31.72
N TYR A 574 4.98 21.16 32.46
CA TYR A 574 4.52 20.26 33.54
C TYR A 574 3.73 20.97 34.63
N GLU A 575 4.14 22.17 35.06
CA GLU A 575 3.40 22.92 36.09
C GLU A 575 1.96 23.24 35.66
N SER A 576 1.76 23.59 34.38
CA SER A 576 0.43 23.89 33.84
C SER A 576 -0.42 22.63 33.70
N ALA A 577 0.18 21.54 33.25
CA ALA A 577 -0.48 20.23 33.18
C ALA A 577 -0.89 19.74 34.58
N LEU A 578 0.00 19.80 35.57
CA LEU A 578 -0.27 19.36 36.94
C LEU A 578 -1.36 20.20 37.61
N LYS A 579 -1.39 21.52 37.39
CA LYS A 579 -2.48 22.38 37.88
C LYS A 579 -3.85 21.94 37.36
N ILE A 580 -3.95 21.64 36.06
CA ILE A 580 -5.19 21.17 35.44
C ILE A 580 -5.58 19.80 35.98
N LEU A 581 -4.64 18.84 36.04
CA LEU A 581 -4.91 17.49 36.55
C LEU A 581 -5.36 17.52 38.02
N MET A 582 -4.77 18.40 38.83
CA MET A 582 -5.12 18.55 40.24
C MET A 582 -6.48 19.21 40.43
N SER A 583 -6.83 20.24 39.63
CA SER A 583 -8.16 20.84 39.66
C SER A 583 -9.25 19.86 39.21
N CYS A 584 -8.94 18.99 38.25
CA CYS A 584 -9.85 17.95 37.77
C CYS A 584 -9.93 16.73 38.71
N GLN A 585 -9.16 16.70 39.80
CA GLN A 585 -8.98 15.54 40.69
C GLN A 585 -8.66 14.24 39.92
N ASP A 586 -7.89 14.36 38.83
CA ASP A 586 -7.61 13.23 37.95
C ASP A 586 -6.59 12.28 38.59
N PHE A 587 -6.94 11.00 38.66
CA PHE A 587 -6.10 9.93 39.19
C PHE A 587 -4.80 9.73 38.40
N GLN A 588 -4.75 10.16 37.13
CA GLN A 588 -3.55 10.10 36.30
C GLN A 588 -2.43 10.99 36.81
N ILE A 589 -2.70 11.97 37.69
CA ILE A 589 -1.68 12.86 38.26
C ILE A 589 -0.52 12.09 38.89
N PHE A 590 -0.80 11.01 39.63
CA PHE A 590 0.23 10.18 40.27
C PHE A 590 1.13 9.51 39.23
N ASN A 591 0.55 9.00 38.13
CA ASN A 591 1.32 8.37 37.06
C ASN A 591 2.20 9.39 36.32
N VAL A 592 1.70 10.62 36.14
CA VAL A 592 2.47 11.72 35.52
C VAL A 592 3.64 12.13 36.41
N ILE A 593 3.40 12.28 37.73
CA ILE A 593 4.44 12.64 38.70
C ILE A 593 5.54 11.57 38.73
N ASP A 594 5.16 10.28 38.81
CA ASP A 594 6.13 9.17 38.83
C ASP A 594 6.91 9.06 37.52
N LYS A 595 6.22 9.15 36.37
CA LYS A 595 6.84 9.00 35.04
C LYS A 595 7.84 10.11 34.73
N HIS A 596 7.55 11.34 35.14
CA HIS A 596 8.39 12.51 34.84
C HIS A 596 9.21 13.00 36.04
N GLN A 597 9.19 12.27 37.17
CA GLN A 597 9.91 12.61 38.42
C GLN A 597 9.61 14.02 38.94
N LEU A 598 8.34 14.42 38.93
CA LEU A 598 7.90 15.80 39.21
C LEU A 598 7.58 16.06 40.69
N PHE A 599 8.06 15.21 41.60
CA PHE A 599 7.71 15.28 43.03
C PHE A 599 8.06 16.65 43.65
N ASP A 600 9.18 17.25 43.24
CA ASP A 600 9.62 18.56 43.73
C ASP A 600 8.61 19.69 43.48
N LEU A 601 7.81 19.60 42.41
CA LEU A 601 6.79 20.60 42.07
C LEU A 601 5.53 20.49 42.94
N VAL A 602 5.32 19.33 43.58
CA VAL A 602 4.10 19.03 44.35
C VAL A 602 4.35 18.76 45.83
N LYS A 603 5.61 18.79 46.28
CA LYS A 603 6.00 18.49 47.68
C LYS A 603 5.26 19.33 48.72
N ASP A 604 4.99 20.59 48.41
CA ASP A 604 4.29 21.53 49.31
C ASP A 604 2.76 21.30 49.30
N GLN A 605 2.24 20.58 48.31
CA GLN A 605 0.81 20.29 48.09
C GLN A 605 0.46 18.83 48.44
N ILE A 606 1.30 18.14 49.23
CA ILE A 606 1.05 16.74 49.61
C ILE A 606 -0.30 16.53 50.30
N THR A 607 -0.85 17.58 50.92
CA THR A 607 -2.18 17.55 51.55
C THR A 607 -3.30 17.48 50.52
N GLU A 608 -3.17 18.20 49.39
CA GLU A 608 -4.12 18.12 48.27
C GLU A 608 -4.05 16.76 47.58
N LEU A 609 -2.83 16.21 47.39
CA LEU A 609 -2.65 14.85 46.89
C LEU A 609 -3.26 13.78 47.80
N MET A 610 -3.15 13.95 49.13
CA MET A 610 -3.78 13.06 50.10
C MET A 610 -5.32 13.12 50.04
N ASN A 611 -5.90 14.26 49.67
CA ASN A 611 -7.35 14.38 49.45
C ASN A 611 -7.81 13.62 48.19
N ILE A 612 -6.97 13.51 47.16
CA ILE A 612 -7.25 12.70 45.96
C ILE A 612 -7.11 11.21 46.29
N ASN A 613 -5.96 10.79 46.85
CA ASN A 613 -5.73 9.42 47.28
C ASN A 613 -4.62 9.31 48.33
N SER A 614 -5.01 9.04 49.58
CA SER A 614 -4.07 8.95 50.71
C SER A 614 -3.03 7.83 50.58
N GLU A 615 -3.40 6.66 50.03
CA GLU A 615 -2.49 5.52 49.91
C GLU A 615 -1.40 5.76 48.87
N ARG A 616 -1.77 6.29 47.69
CA ARG A 616 -0.81 6.66 46.65
C ARG A 616 0.06 7.82 47.08
N ALA A 617 -0.49 8.84 47.73
CA ALA A 617 0.30 9.95 48.26
C ALA A 617 1.35 9.48 49.29
N LEU A 618 1.00 8.53 50.17
CA LEU A 618 1.95 7.94 51.12
C LEU A 618 3.04 7.11 50.43
N ARG A 619 2.70 6.35 49.38
CA ARG A 619 3.71 5.64 48.58
C ARG A 619 4.65 6.61 47.86
N LEU A 620 4.08 7.65 47.23
CA LEU A 620 4.84 8.72 46.57
C LEU A 620 5.87 9.35 47.51
N LEU A 621 5.48 9.57 48.78
CA LEU A 621 6.35 10.13 49.81
C LEU A 621 7.42 9.13 50.31
N LEU A 622 7.11 7.83 50.37
CA LEU A 622 8.09 6.78 50.70
C LEU A 622 9.09 6.50 49.57
N ASP A 623 8.69 6.75 48.32
CA ASP A 623 9.54 6.58 47.16
C ASP A 623 10.44 7.79 46.93
N ASN A 624 9.98 8.99 47.28
CA ASN A 624 10.75 10.24 47.23
C ASN A 624 11.25 10.68 48.62
N ALA A 625 11.52 9.71 49.50
CA ALA A 625 11.98 9.93 50.86
C ALA A 625 13.25 10.81 50.96
N ASP A 626 14.06 10.85 49.92
CA ASP A 626 15.31 11.63 49.86
C ASP A 626 15.08 13.14 49.76
N SER A 627 13.87 13.56 49.35
CA SER A 627 13.52 14.96 49.14
C SER A 627 12.88 15.63 50.35
N VAL A 628 12.63 14.89 51.43
CA VAL A 628 11.88 15.34 52.62
C VAL A 628 12.64 14.94 53.88
N GLU A 629 12.71 15.82 54.88
CA GLU A 629 13.45 15.56 56.12
C GLU A 629 12.90 14.31 56.87
N PRO A 630 13.76 13.37 57.32
CA PRO A 630 13.31 12.13 57.97
C PRO A 630 12.43 12.33 59.21
N SER A 631 12.66 13.42 59.95
CA SER A 631 11.86 13.81 61.11
C SER A 631 10.39 14.08 60.74
N PHE A 632 10.15 14.83 59.65
CA PHE A 632 8.81 15.14 59.15
C PHE A 632 8.07 13.89 58.68
N VAL A 633 8.78 12.99 57.97
CA VAL A 633 8.20 11.71 57.52
C VAL A 633 7.80 10.86 58.73
N MET A 634 8.69 10.72 59.71
CA MET A 634 8.47 9.92 60.92
C MET A 634 7.31 10.46 61.79
N GLU A 635 7.10 11.77 61.83
CA GLU A 635 5.97 12.41 62.52
C GLU A 635 4.64 12.04 61.85
N LYS A 636 4.56 12.16 60.51
CA LYS A 636 3.31 11.87 59.76
C LYS A 636 2.93 10.40 59.80
N ILE A 637 3.91 9.48 59.81
CA ILE A 637 3.66 8.03 59.89
C ILE A 637 3.60 7.48 61.33
N GLY A 638 3.69 8.35 62.35
CA GLY A 638 3.90 7.97 63.76
C GLY A 638 2.92 6.95 64.35
N ARG A 639 1.72 6.84 63.78
CA ARG A 639 0.68 5.88 64.21
C ARG A 639 0.80 4.49 63.60
N GLN A 640 1.79 4.25 62.73
CA GLN A 640 1.88 3.01 61.93
C GLN A 640 3.27 2.34 62.08
N PRO A 641 3.49 1.48 63.12
CA PRO A 641 4.80 0.88 63.40
C PRO A 641 5.36 0.02 62.27
N LYS A 642 4.49 -0.60 61.46
CA LYS A 642 4.93 -1.36 60.26
C LYS A 642 5.49 -0.46 59.15
N LEU A 643 4.88 0.70 58.92
CA LEU A 643 5.41 1.69 57.96
C LEU A 643 6.69 2.33 58.48
N GLN A 644 6.77 2.60 59.79
CA GLN A 644 8.00 3.06 60.42
C GLN A 644 9.14 2.06 60.23
N LEU A 645 8.88 0.76 60.43
CA LEU A 645 9.88 -0.29 60.18
C LEU A 645 10.32 -0.31 58.72
N ALA A 646 9.39 -0.22 57.76
CA ALA A 646 9.70 -0.20 56.33
C ALA A 646 10.54 1.03 55.95
N TYR A 647 10.16 2.21 56.43
CA TYR A 647 10.88 3.46 56.20
C TYR A 647 12.29 3.43 56.80
N LEU A 648 12.42 3.05 58.07
CA LEU A 648 13.72 2.93 58.75
C LEU A 648 14.61 1.87 58.10
N THR A 649 14.05 0.76 57.62
CA THR A 649 14.81 -0.26 56.89
C THR A 649 15.39 0.32 55.59
N LYS A 650 14.62 1.15 54.87
CA LYS A 650 15.06 1.80 53.64
C LYS A 650 16.12 2.87 53.93
N LEU A 651 15.88 3.73 54.93
CA LEU A 651 16.79 4.79 55.37
C LEU A 651 18.14 4.22 55.85
N MET A 652 18.12 3.18 56.69
CA MET A 652 19.33 2.56 57.22
C MET A 652 20.05 1.68 56.20
N SER A 653 19.38 1.23 55.13
CA SER A 653 20.09 0.55 54.04
C SER A 653 21.07 1.47 53.32
N ARG A 654 20.82 2.80 53.36
CA ARG A 654 21.64 3.89 52.85
C ARG A 654 22.62 4.49 53.88
N ASN A 655 22.74 3.89 55.07
CA ASN A 655 23.54 4.40 56.19
C ASN A 655 23.10 5.78 56.74
N GLU A 656 21.82 6.12 56.58
CA GLU A 656 21.22 7.36 57.10
C GLU A 656 20.29 7.07 58.29
N GLY A 657 19.89 8.12 59.04
CA GLY A 657 18.96 7.99 60.17
C GLY A 657 19.55 7.31 61.40
N THR A 658 20.85 7.50 61.66
CA THR A 658 21.58 6.92 62.79
C THR A 658 20.97 7.26 64.15
N GLU A 659 20.30 8.42 64.25
CA GLU A 659 19.54 8.85 65.43
C GLU A 659 18.39 7.90 65.81
N PHE A 660 17.88 7.12 64.85
CA PHE A 660 16.81 6.14 65.08
C PHE A 660 17.33 4.70 65.28
N ALA A 661 18.64 4.47 65.42
CA ALA A 661 19.24 3.13 65.50
C ALA A 661 18.72 2.28 66.67
N ASP A 662 18.65 2.85 67.88
CA ASP A 662 18.09 2.16 69.07
C ASP A 662 16.60 1.80 68.84
N LYS A 663 15.84 2.67 68.14
CA LYS A 663 14.44 2.42 67.82
C LYS A 663 14.28 1.31 66.78
N ALA A 664 15.17 1.25 65.79
CA ALA A 664 15.19 0.16 64.82
C ALA A 664 15.48 -1.19 65.49
N VAL A 665 16.45 -1.28 66.42
CA VAL A 665 16.71 -2.53 67.18
C VAL A 665 15.46 -2.99 67.92
N GLN A 666 14.74 -2.06 68.57
CA GLN A 666 13.47 -2.37 69.23
C GLN A 666 12.43 -2.92 68.24
N LEU A 667 12.21 -2.23 67.12
CA LEU A 667 11.21 -2.62 66.12
C LEU A 667 11.57 -3.96 65.44
N TYR A 668 12.84 -4.23 65.15
CA TYR A 668 13.28 -5.53 64.65
C TYR A 668 13.04 -6.64 65.67
N ALA A 669 13.41 -6.42 66.93
CA ALA A 669 13.20 -7.42 67.98
C ALA A 669 11.71 -7.70 68.25
N GLU A 670 10.80 -6.75 68.00
CA GLU A 670 9.36 -6.90 68.21
C GLU A 670 8.62 -7.48 66.98
N TYR A 671 8.98 -7.07 65.77
CA TYR A 671 8.20 -7.37 64.56
C TYR A 671 8.93 -8.26 63.53
N ASP A 672 10.25 -8.37 63.56
CA ASP A 672 11.03 -9.12 62.55
C ASP A 672 12.39 -9.62 63.08
N GLN A 673 12.36 -10.69 63.90
CA GLN A 673 13.56 -11.32 64.49
C GLN A 673 14.58 -11.72 63.41
N LYS A 674 14.12 -12.23 62.25
CA LYS A 674 15.01 -12.76 61.20
C LYS A 674 15.96 -11.70 60.64
N LYS A 675 15.56 -10.42 60.65
CA LYS A 675 16.38 -9.30 60.18
C LYS A 675 17.26 -8.69 61.26
N LEU A 676 17.07 -9.08 62.53
CA LEU A 676 17.84 -8.53 63.65
C LEU A 676 19.32 -8.88 63.56
N LEU A 677 19.68 -10.16 63.40
CA LEU A 677 21.09 -10.57 63.30
C LEU A 677 21.83 -9.93 62.09
N PRO A 678 21.25 -9.91 60.87
CA PRO A 678 21.82 -9.14 59.75
C PRO A 678 22.00 -7.65 60.07
N PHE A 679 21.04 -7.03 60.74
CA PHE A 679 21.11 -5.62 61.12
C PHE A 679 22.24 -5.34 62.11
N LEU A 680 22.41 -6.19 63.13
CA LEU A 680 23.47 -6.09 64.14
C LEU A 680 24.87 -6.28 63.54
N ARG A 681 24.99 -7.10 62.49
CA ARG A 681 26.24 -7.29 61.73
C ARG A 681 26.62 -6.06 60.92
N LYS A 682 25.63 -5.38 60.31
CA LYS A 682 25.86 -4.26 59.39
C LYS A 682 26.07 -2.92 60.12
N ASN A 683 25.37 -2.68 61.23
CA ASN A 683 25.38 -1.38 61.91
C ASN A 683 26.32 -1.35 63.13
N ALA A 684 26.89 -0.19 63.43
CA ALA A 684 27.74 0.04 64.60
C ALA A 684 27.15 1.02 65.63
N ASN A 685 26.15 1.81 65.24
CA ASN A 685 25.67 2.98 66.00
C ASN A 685 24.56 2.66 67.03
N TYR A 686 24.38 1.39 67.40
CA TYR A 686 23.43 0.97 68.44
C TYR A 686 24.16 0.66 69.75
N ASN A 687 23.46 0.73 70.88
CA ASN A 687 24.05 0.38 72.16
C ASN A 687 24.14 -1.16 72.36
N VAL A 688 25.35 -1.73 72.26
CA VAL A 688 25.62 -3.19 72.35
C VAL A 688 25.09 -3.81 73.65
N ASN A 689 25.19 -3.11 74.79
CA ASN A 689 24.71 -3.63 76.07
C ASN A 689 23.18 -3.66 76.17
N LYS A 690 22.50 -2.63 75.64
CA LYS A 690 21.03 -2.63 75.55
C LYS A 690 20.54 -3.75 74.62
N ALA A 691 21.20 -3.93 73.47
CA ALA A 691 20.88 -4.99 72.52
C ALA A 691 21.10 -6.39 73.13
N ARG A 692 22.23 -6.61 73.83
CA ARG A 692 22.54 -7.88 74.51
C ARG A 692 21.50 -8.22 75.57
N LYS A 693 21.11 -7.23 76.39
CA LYS A 693 20.05 -7.43 77.39
C LYS A 693 18.71 -7.77 76.73
N LEU A 694 18.32 -7.03 75.68
CA LEU A 694 17.09 -7.27 74.94
C LEU A 694 17.05 -8.69 74.30
N CYS A 695 18.15 -9.13 73.70
CA CYS A 695 18.26 -10.47 73.10
C CYS A 695 18.29 -11.58 74.16
N SER A 696 19.01 -11.37 75.26
CA SER A 696 19.08 -12.30 76.38
C SER A 696 17.72 -12.48 77.05
N ASP A 697 17.00 -11.38 77.30
CA ASP A 697 15.66 -11.39 77.92
C ASP A 697 14.63 -12.10 77.03
N LYS A 698 14.83 -12.10 75.70
CA LYS A 698 13.96 -12.77 74.72
C LYS A 698 14.38 -14.21 74.36
N GLY A 699 15.52 -14.71 74.86
CA GLY A 699 16.00 -16.06 74.56
C GLY A 699 16.60 -16.23 73.16
N TYR A 700 17.17 -15.17 72.57
CA TYR A 700 17.77 -15.19 71.24
C TYR A 700 19.24 -15.63 71.29
N ILE A 701 19.49 -16.93 71.15
CA ILE A 701 20.80 -17.57 71.38
C ILE A 701 21.86 -17.11 70.36
N GLU A 702 21.57 -17.16 69.05
CA GLU A 702 22.55 -16.82 68.00
C GLU A 702 22.97 -15.35 68.05
N GLU A 703 22.01 -14.45 68.25
CA GLU A 703 22.23 -13.01 68.43
C GLU A 703 23.04 -12.74 69.69
N THR A 704 22.81 -13.50 70.76
CA THR A 704 23.57 -13.38 72.01
C THR A 704 25.02 -13.84 71.83
N ILE A 705 25.25 -14.97 71.16
CA ILE A 705 26.61 -15.44 70.81
C ILE A 705 27.34 -14.39 69.97
N TYR A 706 26.68 -13.82 68.96
CA TYR A 706 27.26 -12.77 68.13
C TYR A 706 27.65 -11.51 68.95
N LEU A 707 26.76 -11.08 69.85
CA LEU A 707 27.02 -9.93 70.71
C LEU A 707 28.12 -10.22 71.76
N LEU A 708 28.26 -11.47 72.23
CA LEU A 708 29.37 -11.90 73.08
C LEU A 708 30.71 -11.87 72.33
N ALA A 709 30.76 -12.44 71.13
CA ALA A 709 31.95 -12.41 70.28
C ALA A 709 32.36 -10.97 69.94
N LYS A 710 31.39 -10.10 69.59
CA LYS A 710 31.65 -8.67 69.33
C LYS A 710 32.13 -7.90 70.57
N SER A 711 31.82 -8.39 71.77
CA SER A 711 32.31 -7.84 73.04
C SER A 711 33.69 -8.36 73.46
N GLY A 712 34.31 -9.28 72.70
CA GLY A 712 35.63 -9.85 72.95
C GLY A 712 35.64 -11.07 73.88
N ASN A 713 34.47 -11.63 74.22
CA ASN A 713 34.37 -12.72 75.19
C ASN A 713 34.24 -14.10 74.49
N HIS A 714 35.34 -14.53 73.84
CA HIS A 714 35.37 -15.74 73.00
C HIS A 714 35.23 -17.05 73.78
N TYR A 715 35.78 -17.13 74.99
CA TYR A 715 35.67 -18.32 75.86
C TYR A 715 34.21 -18.62 76.23
N ASP A 716 33.46 -17.59 76.66
CA ASP A 716 32.04 -17.76 76.98
C ASP A 716 31.21 -18.07 75.72
N ALA A 717 31.60 -17.55 74.56
CA ALA A 717 30.97 -17.89 73.29
C ALA A 717 31.15 -19.38 72.95
N VAL A 718 32.38 -19.92 73.01
CA VAL A 718 32.65 -21.36 72.75
C VAL A 718 31.90 -22.24 73.75
N LYS A 719 31.92 -21.87 75.03
CA LYS A 719 31.20 -22.60 76.08
C LYS A 719 29.69 -22.64 75.83
N MET A 720 29.10 -21.51 75.42
CA MET A 720 27.68 -21.43 75.06
C MET A 720 27.38 -22.25 73.80
N MET A 721 28.28 -22.25 72.81
CA MET A 721 28.13 -23.05 71.60
C MET A 721 28.15 -24.57 71.90
N VAL A 722 29.09 -25.06 72.71
CA VAL A 722 29.15 -26.50 73.04
C VAL A 722 27.93 -26.95 73.87
N ARG A 723 27.48 -26.14 74.83
CA ARG A 723 26.38 -26.50 75.74
C ARG A 723 24.99 -26.38 75.12
N GLU A 724 24.74 -25.30 74.38
CA GLU A 724 23.38 -24.92 73.97
C GLU A 724 23.15 -25.07 72.45
N TYR A 725 24.20 -24.95 71.63
CA TYR A 725 24.07 -24.92 70.17
C TYR A 725 24.09 -26.31 69.51
N ARG A 726 24.60 -27.34 70.22
CA ARG A 726 24.59 -28.77 69.83
C ARG A 726 25.06 -29.08 68.39
N ASN A 727 25.90 -28.22 67.80
CA ASN A 727 26.45 -28.39 66.46
C ASN A 727 27.97 -28.22 66.52
N MET A 728 28.69 -29.34 66.46
CA MET A 728 30.16 -29.37 66.55
C MET A 728 30.84 -28.78 65.30
N GLU A 729 30.29 -28.99 64.11
CA GLU A 729 30.81 -28.44 62.85
C GLU A 729 30.96 -26.91 62.93
N LYS A 730 29.93 -26.20 63.42
CA LYS A 730 29.96 -24.74 63.56
C LYS A 730 30.94 -24.25 64.63
N VAL A 731 31.22 -25.09 65.64
CA VAL A 731 32.24 -24.78 66.66
C VAL A 731 33.63 -24.91 66.07
N ILE A 732 33.87 -25.96 65.28
CA ILE A 732 35.12 -26.20 64.55
C ILE A 732 35.38 -25.04 63.58
N ASP A 733 34.36 -24.63 62.81
CA ASP A 733 34.47 -23.49 61.89
C ASP A 733 34.78 -22.19 62.62
N TYR A 734 34.14 -21.93 63.76
CA TYR A 734 34.46 -20.77 64.58
C TYR A 734 35.92 -20.78 65.07
N CYS A 735 36.46 -21.94 65.45
CA CYS A 735 37.86 -22.05 65.87
C CYS A 735 38.84 -21.87 64.70
N LYS A 736 38.50 -22.36 63.50
CA LYS A 736 39.26 -22.11 62.26
C LYS A 736 39.28 -20.61 61.93
N ASP A 737 38.13 -19.94 62.04
CA ASP A 737 37.99 -18.52 61.72
C ASP A 737 38.76 -17.60 62.66
N GLN A 738 38.86 -17.95 63.95
CA GLN A 738 39.65 -17.15 64.90
C GLN A 738 41.17 -17.32 64.73
N ASN A 739 41.62 -18.41 64.09
CA ASN A 739 43.04 -18.74 63.91
C ASN A 739 43.86 -18.65 65.22
N ASP A 740 43.26 -19.06 66.34
CA ASP A 740 43.84 -19.02 67.68
C ASP A 740 44.13 -20.45 68.18
N PRO A 741 45.41 -20.85 68.30
CA PRO A 741 45.81 -22.15 68.84
C PRO A 741 45.29 -22.43 70.25
N ASP A 742 45.19 -21.40 71.10
CA ASP A 742 44.74 -21.55 72.49
C ASP A 742 43.24 -21.88 72.56
N LEU A 743 42.48 -21.41 71.57
CA LEU A 743 41.06 -21.72 71.44
C LEU A 743 40.83 -23.20 71.12
N TRP A 744 41.70 -23.85 70.36
CA TRP A 744 41.66 -25.29 70.10
C TRP A 744 41.95 -26.11 71.36
N ILE A 745 42.92 -25.67 72.17
CA ILE A 745 43.22 -26.28 73.46
C ILE A 745 42.00 -26.13 74.40
N HIS A 746 41.38 -24.95 74.41
CA HIS A 746 40.16 -24.72 75.18
C HIS A 746 39.01 -25.62 74.70
N LEU A 747 38.82 -25.77 73.40
CA LEU A 747 37.81 -26.66 72.82
C LEU A 747 38.04 -28.11 73.26
N LEU A 748 39.26 -28.64 73.15
CA LEU A 748 39.59 -29.99 73.62
C LEU A 748 39.30 -30.16 75.11
N GLY A 749 39.61 -29.15 75.94
CA GLY A 749 39.28 -29.14 77.36
C GLY A 749 37.77 -29.17 77.64
N VAL A 750 36.97 -28.40 76.89
CA VAL A 750 35.51 -28.38 77.04
C VAL A 750 34.89 -29.69 76.53
N VAL A 751 35.37 -30.24 75.42
CA VAL A 751 34.85 -31.48 74.81
C VAL A 751 35.20 -32.72 75.64
N ALA A 752 36.31 -32.71 76.38
CA ALA A 752 36.66 -33.78 77.33
C ALA A 752 35.58 -33.97 78.43
N GLU A 753 34.79 -32.94 78.73
CA GLU A 753 33.62 -33.06 79.63
C GLU A 753 32.42 -33.79 78.98
N PHE A 754 32.46 -34.03 77.67
CA PHE A 754 31.36 -34.60 76.87
C PHE A 754 31.84 -35.76 75.96
N PRO A 755 31.94 -37.00 76.47
CA PRO A 755 32.44 -38.17 75.72
C PRO A 755 31.72 -38.43 74.38
N ALA A 756 30.43 -38.06 74.29
CA ALA A 756 29.63 -38.22 73.08
C ALA A 756 30.10 -37.33 71.90
N HIS A 757 30.75 -36.20 72.16
CA HIS A 757 31.22 -35.27 71.13
C HIS A 757 32.69 -35.48 70.75
N PHE A 758 33.43 -36.30 71.51
CA PHE A 758 34.87 -36.47 71.32
C PHE A 758 35.19 -37.18 70.00
N SER A 759 34.53 -38.31 69.72
CA SER A 759 34.70 -39.03 68.44
C SER A 759 34.27 -38.20 67.24
N GLN A 760 33.22 -37.39 67.40
CA GLN A 760 32.76 -36.46 66.37
C GLN A 760 33.83 -35.40 66.06
N LEU A 761 34.48 -34.84 67.09
CA LEU A 761 35.60 -33.90 66.91
C LEU A 761 36.76 -34.54 66.13
N ILE A 762 37.15 -35.78 66.44
CA ILE A 762 38.24 -36.47 65.72
C ILE A 762 37.88 -36.66 64.24
N ILE A 763 36.65 -37.11 63.97
CA ILE A 763 36.19 -37.39 62.60
C ILE A 763 36.09 -36.11 61.76
N GLU A 764 35.69 -35.00 62.36
CA GLU A 764 35.49 -33.71 61.66
C GLU A 764 36.75 -32.85 61.60
N ALA A 765 37.68 -33.00 62.55
CA ALA A 765 38.91 -32.20 62.65
C ALA A 765 40.20 -32.98 62.37
N SER A 766 40.12 -34.20 61.79
CA SER A 766 41.27 -35.06 61.47
C SER A 766 42.37 -34.37 60.65
N ASN A 767 41.98 -33.42 59.80
CA ASN A 767 42.89 -32.66 58.92
C ASN A 767 43.40 -31.34 59.53
N CYS A 768 42.97 -30.97 60.75
CA CYS A 768 43.23 -29.67 61.35
C CYS A 768 44.04 -29.73 62.64
N LEU A 769 44.16 -30.91 63.24
CA LEU A 769 44.80 -31.13 64.53
C LEU A 769 45.98 -32.07 64.36
N ASP A 770 47.06 -31.81 65.10
CA ASP A 770 48.16 -32.76 65.24
C ASP A 770 47.64 -34.04 65.92
N PRO A 771 47.80 -35.22 65.31
CA PRO A 771 47.45 -36.49 65.93
C PRO A 771 48.01 -36.64 67.35
N LEU A 772 49.19 -36.08 67.64
CA LEU A 772 49.80 -36.13 68.97
C LEU A 772 49.04 -35.30 70.02
N LEU A 773 48.46 -34.15 69.64
CA LEU A 773 47.67 -33.30 70.55
C LEU A 773 46.34 -33.95 70.93
N ILE A 774 45.73 -34.68 70.00
CA ILE A 774 44.50 -35.45 70.25
C ILE A 774 44.79 -36.56 71.26
N MET A 775 45.90 -37.26 71.09
CA MET A 775 46.30 -38.37 71.96
C MET A 775 46.63 -37.92 73.39
N ASP A 776 47.18 -36.71 73.57
CA ASP A 776 47.48 -36.13 74.90
C ASP A 776 46.22 -35.71 75.70
N LYS A 777 45.10 -35.48 75.01
CA LYS A 777 43.84 -35.03 75.63
C LYS A 777 42.76 -36.11 75.66
N LEU A 778 43.10 -37.33 75.26
CA LEU A 778 42.18 -38.47 75.37
C LEU A 778 41.95 -38.78 76.87
N PRO A 779 40.70 -38.80 77.35
CA PRO A 779 40.45 -39.07 78.76
C PRO A 779 40.73 -40.54 79.11
N ASP A 780 41.50 -40.75 80.19
CA ASP A 780 41.76 -42.08 80.75
C ASP A 780 40.44 -42.75 81.21
N ASP A 781 40.33 -44.06 81.01
CA ASP A 781 39.22 -44.90 81.51
C ASP A 781 37.79 -44.48 81.09
N SER A 782 37.63 -43.75 79.98
CA SER A 782 36.33 -43.29 79.48
C SER A 782 35.80 -44.15 78.32
N ASP A 783 34.50 -44.49 78.35
CA ASP A 783 33.83 -45.22 77.26
C ASP A 783 33.48 -44.26 76.12
N ILE A 784 34.36 -44.22 75.10
CA ILE A 784 34.24 -43.32 73.95
C ILE A 784 33.64 -44.11 72.76
N PRO A 785 32.40 -43.79 72.33
CA PRO A 785 31.73 -44.51 71.26
C PRO A 785 32.47 -44.34 69.92
N ASN A 786 32.64 -45.41 69.16
CA ASN A 786 33.25 -45.42 67.82
C ASN A 786 34.70 -44.89 67.75
N LEU A 787 35.44 -44.93 68.87
CA LEU A 787 36.83 -44.46 68.91
C LEU A 787 37.73 -45.13 67.87
N SER A 788 37.56 -46.44 67.65
CA SER A 788 38.36 -47.19 66.67
C SER A 788 38.20 -46.65 65.24
N GLU A 789 36.97 -46.37 64.82
CA GLU A 789 36.68 -45.84 63.48
C GLU A 789 37.24 -44.42 63.32
N ALA A 790 37.16 -43.61 64.39
CA ALA A 790 37.69 -42.27 64.41
C ALA A 790 39.23 -42.24 64.30
N LEU A 791 39.92 -43.18 64.96
CA LEU A 791 41.38 -43.32 64.90
C LEU A 791 41.86 -43.86 63.54
N ASP A 792 41.16 -44.83 62.94
CA ASP A 792 41.49 -45.31 61.60
C ASP A 792 41.40 -44.19 60.56
N LYS A 793 40.34 -43.37 60.65
CA LYS A 793 40.19 -42.20 59.78
C LYS A 793 41.33 -41.20 59.95
N LEU A 794 41.70 -40.87 61.19
CA LEU A 794 42.80 -39.96 61.50
C LEU A 794 44.12 -40.41 60.84
N LEU A 795 44.43 -41.71 60.91
CA LEU A 795 45.66 -42.27 60.33
C LEU A 795 45.65 -42.26 58.79
N VAL A 796 44.52 -42.58 58.16
CA VAL A 796 44.36 -42.55 56.70
C VAL A 796 44.49 -41.13 56.17
N ASP A 797 43.81 -40.18 56.80
CA ASP A 797 43.83 -38.77 56.42
C ASP A 797 45.25 -38.19 56.51
N TYR A 798 45.98 -38.50 57.59
CA TYR A 798 47.37 -38.08 57.75
C TYR A 798 48.30 -38.66 56.67
N THR A 799 48.10 -39.94 56.30
CA THR A 799 48.88 -40.60 55.24
C THR A 799 48.66 -39.93 53.88
N ASN A 800 47.41 -39.64 53.54
CA ASN A 800 47.06 -38.94 52.29
C ASN A 800 47.67 -37.53 52.22
N HIS A 801 47.70 -36.82 53.36
CA HIS A 801 48.31 -35.48 53.41
C HIS A 801 49.81 -35.52 53.08
N ALA A 802 50.53 -36.52 53.60
CA ALA A 802 51.96 -36.68 53.33
C ALA A 802 52.26 -36.96 51.84
N GLU A 803 51.45 -37.80 51.17
CA GLU A 803 51.61 -38.10 49.74
C GLU A 803 51.34 -36.87 48.84
N LEU A 804 50.31 -36.08 49.17
CA LEU A 804 49.96 -34.86 48.44
C LEU A 804 51.09 -33.83 48.46
N GLN A 805 51.73 -33.63 49.62
CA GLN A 805 52.88 -32.71 49.73
C GLN A 805 54.02 -33.11 48.80
N GLN A 806 54.28 -34.41 48.66
CA GLN A 806 55.34 -34.91 47.78
C GLN A 806 55.04 -34.64 46.29
N CYS A 807 53.79 -34.85 45.84
CA CYS A 807 53.41 -34.57 44.45
C CYS A 807 53.47 -33.08 44.10
N CYS A 808 53.05 -32.19 45.02
CA CYS A 808 53.15 -30.75 44.80
C CYS A 808 54.61 -30.30 44.61
N TYR A 809 55.53 -30.87 45.40
CA TYR A 809 56.96 -30.59 45.28
C TYR A 809 57.48 -30.94 43.87
N ASP A 810 57.18 -32.15 43.38
CA ASP A 810 57.65 -32.60 42.07
C ASP A 810 57.11 -31.74 40.91
N SER A 811 55.86 -31.28 40.99
CA SER A 811 55.26 -30.39 39.97
C SER A 811 55.95 -29.04 39.90
N THR A 812 56.22 -28.41 41.06
CA THR A 812 56.89 -27.10 41.08
C THR A 812 58.30 -27.14 40.50
N LEU A 813 59.01 -28.27 40.66
CA LEU A 813 60.32 -28.46 40.07
C LEU A 813 60.30 -28.46 38.53
N ASN A 814 59.24 -29.03 37.95
CA ASN A 814 59.06 -29.07 36.49
C ASN A 814 58.75 -27.69 35.90
N ASP A 815 57.90 -26.90 36.56
CA ASP A 815 57.56 -25.54 36.12
C ASP A 815 58.78 -24.62 36.09
N LEU A 816 59.67 -24.76 37.08
CA LEU A 816 60.93 -24.00 37.15
C LEU A 816 61.82 -24.23 35.91
N ASN A 817 61.89 -25.46 35.41
CA ASN A 817 62.68 -25.80 34.22
C ASN A 817 62.12 -25.13 32.95
N VAL A 818 60.79 -25.09 32.78
CA VAL A 818 60.15 -24.48 31.60
C VAL A 818 60.37 -22.97 31.59
N LEU A 819 60.16 -22.29 32.71
CA LEU A 819 60.33 -20.85 32.82
C LEU A 819 61.78 -20.42 32.53
N THR A 820 62.75 -21.22 32.99
CA THR A 820 64.18 -20.95 32.75
C THR A 820 64.53 -20.97 31.26
N GLN A 821 63.98 -21.91 30.49
CA GLN A 821 64.20 -21.97 29.03
C GLN A 821 63.64 -20.74 28.31
N GLY A 822 62.45 -20.27 28.70
CA GLY A 822 61.83 -19.08 28.11
C GLY A 822 62.64 -17.80 28.35
N LEU A 823 63.21 -17.64 29.55
CA LEU A 823 64.05 -16.49 29.89
C LEU A 823 65.30 -16.40 29.00
N ILE A 824 65.91 -17.55 28.67
CA ILE A 824 67.09 -17.62 27.81
C ILE A 824 66.75 -17.16 26.39
N SER A 825 65.61 -17.58 25.82
CA SER A 825 65.21 -17.17 24.47
C SER A 825 64.94 -15.67 24.35
N ALA A 826 64.27 -15.07 25.34
CA ALA A 826 64.02 -13.62 25.34
C ALA A 826 65.31 -12.79 25.45
N ALA A 827 66.34 -13.33 26.11
CA ALA A 827 67.61 -12.63 26.27
C ALA A 827 68.41 -12.49 24.96
N ASP A 828 68.10 -13.25 23.90
CA ASP A 828 68.84 -13.25 22.62
C ASP A 828 68.25 -12.29 21.55
N GLU A 829 67.22 -11.49 21.87
CA GLU A 829 66.60 -10.52 20.95
C GLU A 829 67.35 -9.17 20.81
N SER A 830 67.15 -8.45 19.70
CA SER A 830 67.81 -7.15 19.38
C SER A 830 66.97 -5.90 19.74
N VAL A 831 67.61 -4.76 20.09
CA VAL A 831 66.95 -3.49 20.52
C VAL A 831 66.97 -2.41 19.41
N SER A 832 65.85 -1.72 19.17
CA SER A 832 65.69 -0.68 18.12
C SER A 832 66.08 0.75 18.56
N VAL A 833 66.78 1.51 17.70
CA VAL A 833 67.20 2.92 17.93
C VAL A 833 66.69 3.79 16.77
N ASN A 834 65.98 4.88 17.06
CA ASN A 834 65.33 5.74 16.07
C ASN A 834 65.82 7.21 16.12
N ILE A 835 65.39 8.03 15.15
CA ILE A 835 65.81 9.44 15.02
C ILE A 835 65.38 10.35 16.19
N VAL A 836 64.41 9.91 16.99
CA VAL A 836 63.96 10.62 18.19
C VAL A 836 64.54 10.02 19.46
N SER A 837 65.39 8.99 19.36
CA SER A 837 66.05 8.38 20.51
C SER A 837 66.93 9.41 21.18
N ARG A 838 66.73 9.57 22.49
CA ARG A 838 67.46 10.50 23.33
C ARG A 838 68.42 9.73 24.20
N CYS A 839 69.58 10.31 24.46
CA CYS A 839 70.50 9.76 25.43
C CYS A 839 69.86 9.82 26.82
N SER A 840 69.79 8.70 27.52
CA SER A 840 69.22 8.61 28.87
C SER A 840 70.01 9.36 29.95
N LEU A 841 71.15 9.98 29.61
CA LEU A 841 71.94 10.83 30.51
C LEU A 841 71.80 12.32 30.20
N CYS A 842 72.09 12.74 28.96
CA CYS A 842 72.08 14.17 28.61
C CYS A 842 70.75 14.65 28.00
N ALA A 843 69.79 13.76 27.78
CA ALA A 843 68.51 14.00 27.11
C ALA A 843 68.60 14.59 25.69
N GLN A 844 69.81 14.73 25.13
CA GLN A 844 70.04 15.16 23.76
C GLN A 844 69.73 14.02 22.79
N ILE A 845 69.24 14.39 21.61
CA ILE A 845 68.95 13.44 20.55
C ILE A 845 70.26 12.75 20.14
N ILE A 846 70.20 11.44 20.01
CA ILE A 846 71.35 10.59 19.69
C ILE A 846 71.82 10.79 18.24
N ILE A 847 70.90 11.22 17.38
CA ILE A 847 71.13 11.49 15.97
C ILE A 847 70.90 12.99 15.74
N ASN A 848 71.96 13.81 15.75
CA ASN A 848 71.85 15.26 15.56
C ASN A 848 71.90 15.60 14.05
N SER A 849 70.74 15.69 13.40
CA SER A 849 70.62 16.06 11.98
C SER A 849 70.35 17.56 11.82
N ASN A 850 71.31 18.42 12.17
CA ASN A 850 71.25 19.85 11.82
C ASN A 850 72.21 20.19 10.68
N GLN A 851 71.75 21.11 9.84
CA GLN A 851 72.18 21.44 8.49
C GLN A 851 73.68 21.83 8.38
N GLU A 852 74.23 21.51 7.21
CA GLU A 852 75.55 21.89 6.69
C GLU A 852 76.77 21.23 7.38
N THR A 853 77.57 20.53 6.57
CA THR A 853 78.85 19.88 6.88
C THR A 853 78.77 18.51 7.57
N THR A 854 79.25 17.50 6.85
CA THR A 854 79.66 16.16 7.27
C THR A 854 80.22 16.09 8.71
N LYS A 855 79.35 15.93 9.71
CA LYS A 855 79.76 15.59 11.09
C LYS A 855 79.12 14.26 11.52
N LYS A 856 80.03 13.36 11.90
CA LYS A 856 79.85 11.94 12.24
C LYS A 856 78.72 11.71 13.26
N PHE A 857 77.99 10.61 13.08
CA PHE A 857 77.15 10.01 14.13
C PHE A 857 77.94 9.95 15.44
N SER A 858 77.34 10.36 16.55
CA SER A 858 77.90 10.09 17.87
C SER A 858 77.79 8.58 18.13
N ASP A 859 78.89 7.95 18.53
CA ASP A 859 78.88 6.55 18.98
C ASP A 859 77.84 6.38 20.11
N ILE A 860 77.20 5.21 20.16
CA ILE A 860 76.09 4.93 21.09
C ILE A 860 76.36 3.67 21.90
N LYS A 861 75.83 3.63 23.11
CA LYS A 861 75.82 2.44 23.98
C LYS A 861 74.36 2.08 24.26
N VAL A 862 73.92 0.91 23.81
CA VAL A 862 72.56 0.38 24.01
C VAL A 862 72.63 -0.74 25.02
N PHE A 863 71.72 -0.74 26.00
CA PHE A 863 71.61 -1.80 26.99
C PHE A 863 70.36 -2.65 26.73
N LYS A 864 70.35 -3.92 27.18
CA LYS A 864 69.17 -4.80 27.08
C LYS A 864 67.94 -4.24 27.79
N CYS A 865 68.12 -3.34 28.77
CA CYS A 865 67.05 -2.56 29.41
C CYS A 865 66.31 -1.60 28.45
N GLY A 866 66.80 -1.40 27.22
CA GLY A 866 66.25 -0.45 26.25
C GLY A 866 66.80 0.98 26.38
N HIS A 867 67.55 1.31 27.43
CA HIS A 867 68.20 2.61 27.56
C HIS A 867 69.38 2.77 26.61
N ILE A 868 69.49 3.97 26.04
CA ILE A 868 70.47 4.30 25.01
C ILE A 868 71.26 5.52 25.48
N PHE A 869 72.57 5.49 25.35
CA PHE A 869 73.46 6.56 25.78
C PHE A 869 74.35 6.99 24.61
N HIS A 870 74.71 8.26 24.51
CA HIS A 870 75.92 8.60 23.75
C HIS A 870 77.09 7.89 24.41
N LEU A 871 78.01 7.34 23.61
CA LEU A 871 79.22 6.71 24.13
C LEU A 871 79.94 7.67 25.07
N ALA A 872 80.07 8.95 24.66
CA ALA A 872 80.65 10.02 25.46
C ALA A 872 79.89 10.31 26.78
N CYS A 873 78.56 10.21 26.78
CA CYS A 873 77.79 10.36 28.02
C CYS A 873 78.01 9.14 28.93
N SER A 874 78.02 7.93 28.36
CA SER A 874 78.25 6.71 29.12
C SER A 874 79.66 6.64 29.69
N THR A 875 80.69 7.02 28.94
CA THR A 875 82.08 7.07 29.44
C THR A 875 82.26 8.18 30.45
N SER A 876 81.71 9.38 30.21
CA SER A 876 81.76 10.47 31.20
C SER A 876 81.10 10.10 32.52
N GLU A 877 79.98 9.36 32.49
CA GLU A 877 79.28 8.97 33.71
C GLU A 877 79.91 7.73 34.36
N MET A 878 80.45 6.78 33.58
CA MET A 878 81.25 5.66 34.10
C MET A 878 82.57 6.14 34.74
N GLU A 879 83.20 7.20 34.21
CA GLU A 879 84.38 7.82 34.83
C GLU A 879 84.04 8.52 36.15
N ARG A 880 82.83 9.09 36.27
CA ARG A 880 82.34 9.68 37.53
C ARG A 880 81.96 8.61 38.55
N ARG A 881 81.35 7.53 38.09
CA ARG A 881 80.83 6.45 38.93
C ARG A 881 81.79 5.28 38.89
N GLN A 882 82.79 5.32 39.77
CA GLN A 882 83.75 4.23 40.00
C GLN A 882 83.10 2.88 40.41
N SER A 883 81.77 2.81 40.48
CA SER A 883 80.98 1.71 41.05
C SER A 883 79.92 1.10 40.12
N ILE A 884 79.82 1.51 38.84
CA ILE A 884 78.91 0.83 37.91
C ILE A 884 79.61 -0.41 37.35
N GLU A 885 79.12 -1.61 37.73
CA GLU A 885 79.61 -2.88 37.14
C GLU A 885 79.51 -2.83 35.61
N GLU A 886 80.54 -3.32 34.93
CA GLU A 886 80.55 -3.41 33.47
C GLU A 886 79.35 -4.23 32.99
N GLY A 887 78.48 -3.61 32.18
CA GLY A 887 77.27 -4.23 31.66
C GLY A 887 75.97 -3.73 32.31
N LEU A 888 76.04 -2.99 33.42
CA LEU A 888 74.87 -2.35 34.02
C LEU A 888 74.46 -1.08 33.29
N CYS A 889 73.17 -1.03 32.99
CA CYS A 889 72.49 0.10 32.39
C CYS A 889 72.43 1.27 33.38
N ILE A 890 73.14 2.37 33.10
CA ILE A 890 73.30 3.51 34.02
C ILE A 890 71.94 4.04 34.52
N ALA A 891 70.97 4.16 33.61
CA ALA A 891 69.62 4.61 33.94
C ALA A 891 68.81 3.59 34.75
N CYS A 892 69.06 2.28 34.60
CA CYS A 892 68.47 1.27 35.49
C CYS A 892 69.14 1.27 36.86
N SER A 893 70.44 1.53 36.94
CA SER A 893 71.15 1.70 38.21
C SER A 893 70.54 2.84 39.03
N ASP A 894 70.20 3.97 38.37
CA ASP A 894 69.56 5.11 39.02
C ASP A 894 68.16 4.77 39.56
N GLN A 895 67.39 3.94 38.85
CA GLN A 895 66.08 3.49 39.33
C GLN A 895 66.19 2.52 40.51
N ILE A 896 67.22 1.68 40.57
CA ILE A 896 67.45 0.74 41.68
C ILE A 896 67.86 1.50 42.96
N GLU A 897 68.63 2.58 42.84
CA GLU A 897 68.96 3.43 44.00
C GLU A 897 67.73 4.20 44.53
N LEU A 898 66.77 4.57 43.67
CA LEU A 898 65.52 5.23 44.08
C LEU A 898 64.50 4.31 44.75
N ILE A 899 64.60 2.99 44.56
CA ILE A 899 63.70 2.00 45.19
C ILE A 899 64.29 1.50 46.52
N ASN A 900 65.59 1.70 46.75
CA ASN A 900 66.30 1.31 47.97
C ASN A 900 66.54 2.47 48.96
N VAL A 901 65.84 3.59 48.79
CA VAL A 901 65.69 4.69 49.75
C VAL A 901 64.22 4.81 50.12
#